data_AF-A0A8T4CCZ1-F1
#
_entry.id   AF-A0A8T4CCZ1-F1
#
_cell.length_a   1.000
_cell.length_b   1.000
_cell.length_c   1.000
_cell.angle_alpha   90.00
_cell.angle_beta   90.00
_cell.angle_gamma   90.00
#
_symmetry.space_group_name_H-M   'P 1'
#
loop_
_entity.id
_entity.type
_entity.pdbx_description
1 polymer ?
#
loop_
_entity_poly.entity_id
_entity_poly.type
_entity_poly.pdbx_seq_one_letter_code
_entity_poly.pdbx_strand_id
1 'polypeptide(L)'
;MSRPGRTFRRRSATSRSPARSSGWARSTRRSSSRSGRGASPRRRRQPTAERPGPNQLIASTRCTGEAMSVKPARPRRTAFLLVALLALPAAAAAARESPDWPMFRADAQHTGACGSEVPAVLGEPLKVRLGTARLTSPVASGELVITASADGTLFAVWADNGALAWSRPLGSNASAEPAIDGDTVYALTEDGKVSSFNATNGALLWEVFLPAGLGYTLPLTFSDGSLLVSTTSGTVLLLSAAERGRELWNASAGGRIRGPVTVGGNLAYALLEGGRAVALDLRDGSQNWSTPPGLGSSNEFPSAYVRGRLYIGTRGREVFCLDSSSGDRLWNRSLRSAISGAPALGSDLIVVGMQNGQVHALNLSDGEPAWPGEYDVGATVALPPVLAGGMVMVGNDRGTLYLLSASTGQMKTQRSLGDYRLSSPAVSEGRILLTTSDGWLLILGPVVSRPVAVLGLPAGLISTGEEVAVSGASSTGADGLPAAFFLFDFGDGTDSGWTGERAVTHSYARKGTYPVSLVVRDENGTQSRACRGFLEVRNDRPSVSLDIPVECLAGQPAALGAAAFDPDGLVVLYEWDFDGDGDYDWSGGSLPAPLNHTYDRNGTYRPAVRVTDDNGSKAVASGELLVLPERRPAVTGSGGPPISLPAAAASVSLVTLAALGAGLSLTEFGKYRLLTLLLVPLYVRLKKDEVLDNYLRGKIHGYITANPGDHYNSIRDALELSNGIVAHHLHTLEREGLVQSMRDGMYRRFFPANARLPPEDEGHFNIQKRIVATIRQNPGISQKEIAQKVGVSSPTVNYHINVLATARMIRVEKWGRRTRCYVVEDQPRN
;
A
#
# COMPACT_ATOMS: atom_id res chain seq x y z
N MET A 1 -33.51 -63.83 22.58
CA MET A 1 -34.11 -63.72 23.93
C MET A 1 -33.84 -62.31 24.45
N SER A 2 -34.64 -61.64 25.30
CA SER A 2 -36.08 -61.69 25.60
C SER A 2 -36.46 -60.40 26.36
N ARG A 3 -37.69 -59.89 26.22
CA ARG A 3 -38.20 -58.64 26.84
C ARG A 3 -38.73 -58.85 28.27
N PRO A 4 -38.80 -57.81 29.14
CA PRO A 4 -39.95 -56.86 29.22
C PRO A 4 -39.51 -55.38 29.47
N GLY A 5 -40.34 -54.34 29.60
CA GLY A 5 -41.80 -54.06 29.44
C GLY A 5 -42.04 -52.54 29.67
N ARG A 6 -42.80 -51.76 28.87
CA ARG A 6 -44.28 -51.54 28.87
C ARG A 6 -44.84 -50.94 30.18
N THR A 7 -45.76 -49.95 30.24
CA THR A 7 -46.60 -49.25 29.21
C THR A 7 -47.30 -47.97 29.75
N PHE A 8 -47.69 -47.01 28.89
CA PHE A 8 -49.02 -46.33 28.75
C PHE A 8 -48.89 -45.25 27.64
N ARG A 9 -49.64 -45.18 26.50
CA ARG A 9 -51.09 -44.91 26.20
C ARG A 9 -51.60 -43.55 26.71
N ARG A 10 -52.31 -42.67 25.98
CA ARG A 10 -53.12 -42.69 24.70
C ARG A 10 -52.71 -41.47 23.80
N ARG A 11 -53.34 -41.03 22.68
CA ARG A 11 -54.61 -41.36 21.95
C ARG A 11 -54.39 -41.57 20.42
N SER A 12 -55.12 -40.90 19.49
CA SER A 12 -55.35 -41.43 18.10
C SER A 12 -56.26 -40.58 17.16
N ALA A 13 -55.92 -40.48 15.85
CA ALA A 13 -56.82 -40.21 14.67
C ALA A 13 -56.00 -40.28 13.35
N THR A 14 -56.15 -41.27 12.45
CA THR A 14 -57.05 -41.34 11.26
C THR A 14 -56.94 -40.18 10.24
N SER A 15 -56.79 -40.28 8.90
CA SER A 15 -56.45 -41.30 7.87
C SER A 15 -57.38 -41.18 6.63
N ARG A 16 -56.81 -41.13 5.41
CA ARG A 16 -57.33 -41.71 4.15
C ARG A 16 -56.58 -41.23 2.89
N SER A 17 -56.42 -42.12 1.92
CA SER A 17 -56.16 -41.80 0.51
C SER A 17 -57.48 -41.76 -0.29
N PRO A 18 -57.45 -41.26 -1.53
CA PRO A 18 -57.98 -42.08 -2.63
C PRO A 18 -57.05 -42.09 -3.86
N ALA A 19 -57.42 -42.83 -4.91
CA ALA A 19 -56.66 -42.93 -6.16
C ALA A 19 -57.58 -43.04 -7.39
N ARG A 20 -57.03 -42.67 -8.56
CA ARG A 20 -57.52 -42.88 -9.94
C ARG A 20 -58.83 -42.19 -10.38
N SER A 21 -58.76 -41.52 -11.53
CA SER A 21 -59.51 -41.93 -12.74
C SER A 21 -58.95 -41.24 -14.02
N SER A 22 -59.47 -41.69 -15.17
CA SER A 22 -59.27 -41.28 -16.58
C SER A 22 -59.03 -39.77 -16.89
N GLY A 23 -58.47 -39.39 -18.05
CA GLY A 23 -58.05 -40.16 -19.24
C GLY A 23 -58.08 -39.27 -20.52
N TRP A 24 -57.89 -39.89 -21.71
CA TRP A 24 -57.84 -39.25 -23.06
C TRP A 24 -56.60 -38.34 -23.32
N ALA A 25 -56.02 -38.27 -24.51
CA ALA A 25 -56.12 -39.12 -25.71
C ALA A 25 -54.78 -39.11 -26.51
N ARG A 26 -54.57 -40.13 -27.36
CA ARG A 26 -53.48 -40.16 -28.36
C ARG A 26 -53.95 -39.57 -29.69
N SER A 27 -53.02 -39.04 -30.49
CA SER A 27 -53.15 -39.07 -31.96
C SER A 27 -51.84 -39.56 -32.59
N THR A 28 -51.92 -40.21 -33.76
CA THR A 28 -50.77 -40.80 -34.46
C THR A 28 -50.98 -40.80 -35.98
N ARG A 29 -50.01 -40.25 -36.72
CA ARG A 29 -49.64 -40.52 -38.14
C ARG A 29 -48.35 -39.72 -38.40
N ARG A 30 -47.27 -40.20 -39.04
CA ARG A 30 -47.04 -41.16 -40.14
C ARG A 30 -47.22 -40.53 -41.53
N SER A 31 -46.13 -40.01 -42.07
CA SER A 31 -45.88 -39.69 -43.48
C SER A 31 -44.42 -40.07 -43.81
N SER A 32 -43.97 -39.92 -45.07
CA SER A 32 -42.74 -40.59 -45.54
C SER A 32 -42.19 -40.04 -46.87
N SER A 33 -40.90 -40.33 -47.15
CA SER A 33 -40.15 -39.96 -48.38
C SER A 33 -39.84 -38.45 -48.51
N ARG A 34 -38.85 -37.97 -49.29
CA ARG A 34 -37.86 -38.51 -50.27
C ARG A 34 -36.46 -37.96 -49.90
N SER A 35 -35.30 -38.63 -50.01
CA SER A 35 -34.63 -39.40 -51.08
C SER A 35 -33.87 -38.57 -52.14
N GLY A 36 -32.52 -38.65 -52.13
CA GLY A 36 -31.58 -38.02 -53.09
C GLY A 36 -30.21 -37.81 -52.44
N ARG A 37 -29.27 -38.77 -52.39
CA ARG A 37 -28.49 -39.42 -53.47
C ARG A 37 -27.73 -38.45 -54.39
N GLY A 38 -26.45 -38.25 -54.06
CA GLY A 38 -25.36 -37.85 -54.97
C GLY A 38 -24.06 -38.40 -54.38
N ALA A 39 -23.18 -39.03 -55.17
CA ALA A 39 -22.07 -39.81 -54.62
C ALA A 39 -20.85 -39.96 -55.54
N SER A 40 -19.65 -39.71 -54.96
CA SER A 40 -18.34 -40.24 -55.41
C SER A 40 -17.82 -39.76 -56.79
N PRO A 41 -16.57 -40.10 -57.21
CA PRO A 41 -15.53 -40.87 -56.51
C PRO A 41 -14.11 -40.22 -56.39
N ARG A 42 -13.37 -40.76 -55.40
CA ARG A 42 -11.91 -41.00 -55.33
C ARG A 42 -11.03 -40.66 -56.56
N ARG A 43 -9.78 -40.25 -56.27
CA ARG A 43 -8.56 -40.92 -56.82
C ARG A 43 -7.47 -41.08 -55.75
N ARG A 44 -6.76 -42.22 -55.80
CA ARG A 44 -5.48 -42.49 -55.11
C ARG A 44 -4.32 -42.26 -56.09
N ARG A 45 -3.13 -41.85 -55.62
CA ARG A 45 -1.84 -42.43 -56.06
C ARG A 45 -0.67 -42.08 -55.12
N GLN A 46 0.24 -43.04 -55.04
CA GLN A 46 1.60 -43.13 -54.45
C GLN A 46 2.27 -44.29 -55.26
N PRO A 47 3.57 -44.65 -55.09
CA PRO A 47 4.69 -44.01 -54.37
C PRO A 47 5.96 -43.86 -55.27
N THR A 48 7.11 -43.46 -54.68
CA THR A 48 8.53 -43.94 -54.87
C THR A 48 9.50 -42.89 -54.27
N ALA A 49 10.41 -43.26 -53.34
CA ALA A 49 11.85 -43.58 -53.52
C ALA A 49 12.74 -42.33 -53.84
N GLU A 50 13.98 -42.12 -53.38
CA GLU A 50 15.07 -43.04 -52.93
C GLU A 50 15.92 -42.52 -51.72
N ARG A 51 17.10 -43.14 -51.48
CA ARG A 51 18.18 -42.94 -50.47
C ARG A 51 19.50 -43.49 -51.10
N PRO A 52 20.74 -43.39 -50.52
CA PRO A 52 21.30 -42.47 -49.51
C PRO A 52 22.79 -42.00 -49.71
N GLY A 53 23.20 -40.86 -49.11
CA GLY A 53 24.58 -40.54 -48.66
C GLY A 53 25.72 -40.47 -49.71
N PRO A 54 27.02 -40.49 -49.32
CA PRO A 54 27.63 -40.25 -47.99
C PRO A 54 28.87 -39.28 -48.03
N ASN A 55 29.65 -39.20 -46.92
CA ASN A 55 31.07 -38.73 -46.83
C ASN A 55 31.37 -37.21 -47.01
N GLN A 56 32.45 -36.61 -46.46
CA GLN A 56 33.46 -37.05 -45.46
C GLN A 56 34.21 -35.88 -44.75
N LEU A 57 34.57 -36.11 -43.47
CA LEU A 57 35.86 -35.85 -42.76
C LEU A 57 36.68 -34.54 -42.83
N ILE A 58 37.36 -34.28 -41.69
CA ILE A 58 38.61 -33.48 -41.45
C ILE A 58 38.50 -31.95 -41.65
N ALA A 59 38.70 -31.02 -40.71
CA ALA A 59 39.47 -30.89 -39.43
C ALA A 59 40.85 -30.19 -39.55
N SER A 60 41.16 -29.31 -38.57
CA SER A 60 42.39 -28.49 -38.42
C SER A 60 42.60 -27.40 -39.50
N THR A 61 43.35 -26.29 -39.30
CA THR A 61 44.33 -25.93 -38.24
C THR A 61 44.27 -24.42 -37.90
N ARG A 62 44.84 -24.00 -36.76
CA ARG A 62 45.11 -22.57 -36.42
C ARG A 62 46.33 -22.03 -37.18
N CYS A 63 46.41 -20.69 -37.37
CA CYS A 63 47.44 -19.79 -36.77
C CYS A 63 47.72 -18.51 -37.59
N THR A 64 48.04 -17.41 -36.89
CA THR A 64 48.82 -16.21 -37.32
C THR A 64 48.32 -15.39 -38.53
N GLY A 65 48.62 -14.08 -38.67
CA GLY A 65 49.28 -13.13 -37.75
C GLY A 65 49.88 -11.93 -38.52
N GLU A 66 49.67 -10.70 -38.01
CA GLU A 66 50.30 -9.41 -38.45
C GLU A 66 49.92 -8.91 -39.88
N ALA A 67 49.44 -7.67 -40.07
CA ALA A 67 50.10 -6.34 -40.12
C ALA A 67 50.92 -6.13 -41.44
N MET A 68 50.99 -4.94 -42.08
CA MET A 68 50.77 -3.55 -41.62
C MET A 68 50.47 -2.58 -42.81
N SER A 69 50.52 -1.24 -42.58
CA SER A 69 50.44 -0.12 -43.56
C SER A 69 49.01 0.23 -44.07
N VAL A 70 48.62 1.48 -44.39
CA VAL A 70 49.35 2.77 -44.59
C VAL A 70 48.66 3.94 -43.83
N LYS A 71 49.41 5.02 -43.55
CA LYS A 71 48.97 6.37 -43.11
C LYS A 71 49.82 7.43 -43.85
N PRO A 72 49.50 8.76 -43.86
CA PRO A 72 48.34 9.47 -43.29
C PRO A 72 47.65 10.48 -44.25
N ALA A 73 46.51 11.06 -43.81
CA ALA A 73 46.06 12.39 -44.25
C ALA A 73 45.25 13.09 -43.13
N ARG A 74 45.40 14.42 -42.99
CA ARG A 74 44.73 15.32 -42.02
C ARG A 74 44.85 16.78 -42.51
N PRO A 75 44.08 17.76 -42.01
CA PRO A 75 42.73 17.67 -41.43
C PRO A 75 41.76 18.75 -41.98
N ARG A 76 40.46 18.61 -41.73
CA ARG A 76 39.54 19.77 -41.54
C ARG A 76 38.68 19.56 -40.29
N ARG A 77 38.16 20.66 -39.74
CA ARG A 77 37.68 20.78 -38.36
C ARG A 77 36.19 20.44 -38.22
N THR A 78 35.86 19.65 -37.21
CA THR A 78 34.52 19.62 -36.56
C THR A 78 34.71 19.35 -35.07
N ALA A 79 33.74 19.73 -34.23
CA ALA A 79 33.94 19.85 -32.79
C ALA A 79 34.00 18.51 -32.05
N PHE A 80 34.81 18.46 -30.98
CA PHE A 80 34.66 17.43 -29.94
C PHE A 80 33.39 17.71 -29.13
N LEU A 81 32.52 16.72 -28.99
CA LEU A 81 31.45 16.71 -28.00
C LEU A 81 31.66 15.49 -27.13
N LEU A 82 32.24 15.73 -25.94
CA LEU A 82 32.78 14.70 -25.07
C LEU A 82 31.65 14.18 -24.17
N VAL A 83 30.93 13.16 -24.64
CA VAL A 83 29.92 12.45 -23.85
C VAL A 83 30.64 11.62 -22.78
N ALA A 84 30.87 12.24 -21.62
CA ALA A 84 31.35 11.55 -20.44
C ALA A 84 30.26 10.58 -19.96
N LEU A 85 30.49 9.28 -20.15
CA LEU A 85 29.53 8.23 -19.84
C LEU A 85 29.56 7.92 -18.34
N LEU A 86 28.96 8.83 -17.55
CA LEU A 86 28.73 8.65 -16.12
C LEU A 86 27.68 7.54 -15.93
N ALA A 87 28.18 6.31 -15.84
CA ALA A 87 27.43 5.16 -15.37
C ALA A 87 27.09 5.33 -13.89
N LEU A 88 26.03 6.10 -13.61
CA LEU A 88 25.32 5.99 -12.34
C LEU A 88 24.92 4.52 -12.17
N PRO A 89 25.20 3.89 -11.01
CA PRO A 89 24.53 2.65 -10.67
C PRO A 89 23.06 2.99 -10.49
N ALA A 90 22.28 2.78 -11.54
CA ALA A 90 20.85 2.66 -11.43
C ALA A 90 20.61 1.43 -10.55
N ALA A 91 20.49 1.66 -9.25
CA ALA A 91 19.80 0.78 -8.34
C ALA A 91 18.32 0.78 -8.76
N ALA A 92 18.06 0.08 -9.87
CA ALA A 92 16.78 -0.54 -10.07
C ALA A 92 16.58 -1.42 -8.84
N ALA A 93 15.83 -0.91 -7.89
CA ALA A 93 14.90 -1.75 -7.15
C ALA A 93 14.01 -2.38 -8.22
N ALA A 94 14.49 -3.50 -8.79
CA ALA A 94 13.61 -4.48 -9.36
C ALA A 94 12.58 -4.73 -8.25
N ALA A 95 11.33 -4.38 -8.52
CA ALA A 95 10.26 -4.87 -7.68
C ALA A 95 10.48 -6.38 -7.61
N ARG A 96 10.67 -6.92 -6.40
CA ARG A 96 10.59 -8.36 -6.23
C ARG A 96 9.19 -8.71 -6.71
N GLU A 97 9.10 -9.38 -7.85
CA GLU A 97 7.94 -10.17 -8.19
C GLU A 97 7.84 -11.20 -7.05
N SER A 98 7.03 -10.86 -6.04
CA SER A 98 6.73 -11.78 -4.96
C SER A 98 6.18 -13.04 -5.60
N PRO A 99 6.70 -14.21 -5.25
CA PRO A 99 6.26 -15.44 -5.88
C PRO A 99 4.77 -15.61 -5.57
N ASP A 100 4.00 -16.00 -6.59
CA ASP A 100 2.54 -15.97 -6.55
C ASP A 100 1.90 -17.34 -6.29
N TRP A 101 0.62 -17.31 -5.92
CA TRP A 101 -0.17 -18.49 -5.57
C TRP A 101 -1.32 -18.73 -6.57
N PRO A 102 -1.02 -19.01 -7.85
CA PRO A 102 -2.05 -19.09 -8.90
C PRO A 102 -2.96 -20.32 -8.78
N MET A 103 -2.56 -21.37 -8.05
CA MET A 103 -3.33 -22.61 -7.96
C MET A 103 -3.22 -23.31 -6.61
N PHE A 104 -4.02 -24.38 -6.45
CA PHE A 104 -3.97 -25.28 -5.29
C PHE A 104 -2.51 -25.68 -4.99
N ARG A 105 -2.09 -25.52 -3.72
CA ARG A 105 -0.71 -25.83 -3.27
C ARG A 105 0.41 -25.02 -3.96
N ALA A 106 0.12 -23.77 -4.31
CA ALA A 106 0.97 -22.79 -5.00
C ALA A 106 1.22 -23.12 -6.48
N ASP A 107 1.79 -24.29 -6.77
CA ASP A 107 2.25 -24.67 -8.09
C ASP A 107 1.69 -26.03 -8.55
N ALA A 108 1.91 -26.33 -9.83
CA ALA A 108 1.50 -27.60 -10.42
C ALA A 108 2.25 -28.81 -9.82
N GLN A 109 3.37 -28.60 -9.14
CA GLN A 109 4.13 -29.62 -8.40
C GLN A 109 3.53 -29.91 -7.01
N HIS A 110 2.54 -29.12 -6.58
CA HIS A 110 1.97 -29.08 -5.24
C HIS A 110 3.00 -28.89 -4.11
N THR A 111 4.10 -28.17 -4.37
CA THR A 111 5.15 -27.90 -3.37
C THR A 111 4.58 -27.35 -2.08
N GLY A 112 3.50 -26.56 -2.15
CA GLY A 112 2.87 -25.89 -1.01
C GLY A 112 3.75 -24.77 -0.43
N ALA A 113 4.70 -24.28 -1.20
CA ALA A 113 5.64 -23.23 -0.81
C ALA A 113 5.88 -22.29 -1.99
N CYS A 114 5.92 -20.99 -1.71
CA CYS A 114 5.98 -19.97 -2.74
C CYS A 114 7.34 -19.25 -2.70
N GLY A 115 8.24 -19.63 -3.63
CA GLY A 115 9.59 -19.08 -3.77
C GLY A 115 10.47 -19.07 -2.50
N SER A 116 10.09 -19.84 -1.47
CA SER A 116 10.61 -19.75 -0.11
C SER A 116 10.94 -21.13 0.44
N GLU A 117 11.96 -21.20 1.29
CA GLU A 117 12.29 -22.42 2.04
C GLU A 117 11.33 -22.64 3.21
N VAL A 118 11.19 -23.90 3.64
CA VAL A 118 10.51 -24.25 4.90
C VAL A 118 11.43 -23.85 6.06
N PRO A 119 10.95 -23.09 7.08
CA PRO A 119 11.81 -22.64 8.18
C PRO A 119 12.49 -23.81 8.89
N ALA A 120 13.80 -23.70 9.13
CA ALA A 120 14.60 -24.76 9.76
C ALA A 120 14.18 -25.08 11.21
N VAL A 121 13.49 -24.15 11.88
CA VAL A 121 13.01 -24.28 13.26
C VAL A 121 11.52 -23.89 13.32
N LEU A 122 10.71 -24.73 13.98
CA LEU A 122 9.32 -24.41 14.29
C LEU A 122 9.26 -23.60 15.60
N GLY A 123 9.02 -22.29 15.49
CA GLY A 123 8.73 -21.40 16.63
C GLY A 123 7.30 -21.55 17.17
N GLU A 124 6.96 -20.82 18.24
CA GLU A 124 5.57 -20.75 18.70
C GLU A 124 4.66 -20.14 17.62
N PRO A 125 3.45 -20.67 17.39
CA PRO A 125 2.52 -20.09 16.43
C PRO A 125 1.95 -18.77 16.94
N LEU A 126 2.14 -17.70 16.17
CA LEU A 126 1.30 -16.52 16.27
C LEU A 126 -0.14 -16.91 15.88
N LYS A 127 -1.10 -16.66 16.78
CA LYS A 127 -2.50 -17.07 16.62
C LYS A 127 -3.39 -15.86 16.34
N VAL A 128 -3.88 -15.73 15.11
CA VAL A 128 -4.79 -14.66 14.67
C VAL A 128 -6.21 -15.20 14.64
N ARG A 129 -7.15 -14.50 15.29
CA ARG A 129 -8.57 -14.88 15.30
C ARG A 129 -9.32 -14.12 14.21
N LEU A 130 -9.84 -14.83 13.20
CA LEU A 130 -10.54 -14.21 12.07
C LEU A 130 -12.06 -14.37 12.12
N GLY A 131 -12.56 -15.41 12.80
CA GLY A 131 -14.01 -15.62 12.94
C GLY A 131 -14.37 -16.76 13.89
N THR A 132 -15.51 -17.41 13.66
CA THR A 132 -15.93 -18.67 14.32
C THR A 132 -16.23 -19.79 13.35
N ALA A 133 -16.36 -19.49 12.06
CA ALA A 133 -16.57 -20.45 11.00
C ALA A 133 -15.23 -21.06 10.51
N ARG A 134 -15.34 -22.18 9.78
CA ARG A 134 -14.21 -22.87 9.15
C ARG A 134 -13.58 -21.97 8.09
N LEU A 135 -12.27 -21.76 8.19
CA LEU A 135 -11.48 -21.11 7.15
C LEU A 135 -11.07 -22.10 6.04
N THR A 136 -10.84 -21.61 4.83
CA THR A 136 -10.16 -22.32 3.75
C THR A 136 -8.67 -22.43 4.06
N SER A 137 -7.92 -23.26 3.31
CA SER A 137 -6.46 -23.17 3.31
C SER A 137 -6.02 -21.71 3.09
N PRO A 138 -4.97 -21.25 3.78
CA PRO A 138 -4.36 -19.97 3.49
C PRO A 138 -3.53 -20.06 2.20
N VAL A 139 -3.45 -18.95 1.50
CA VAL A 139 -2.53 -18.71 0.38
C VAL A 139 -1.76 -17.42 0.65
N ALA A 140 -0.62 -17.19 -0.02
CA ALA A 140 0.17 -15.99 0.22
C ALA A 140 0.98 -15.56 -1.00
N SER A 141 1.22 -14.25 -1.11
CA SER A 141 2.25 -13.66 -1.96
C SER A 141 3.07 -12.70 -1.09
N GLY A 142 4.37 -12.94 -0.97
CA GLY A 142 5.24 -12.28 0.01
C GLY A 142 4.72 -12.43 1.45
N GLU A 143 4.62 -11.31 2.17
CA GLU A 143 4.09 -11.27 3.55
C GLU A 143 2.55 -11.16 3.64
N LEU A 144 1.81 -11.09 2.53
CA LEU A 144 0.35 -11.02 2.61
C LEU A 144 -0.28 -12.42 2.59
N VAL A 145 -0.93 -12.80 3.68
CA VAL A 145 -1.70 -14.05 3.81
C VAL A 145 -3.16 -13.79 3.48
N ILE A 146 -3.76 -14.62 2.64
CA ILE A 146 -5.18 -14.53 2.27
C ILE A 146 -5.88 -15.86 2.58
N THR A 147 -7.07 -15.78 3.17
CA THR A 147 -7.93 -16.95 3.45
C THR A 147 -9.39 -16.52 3.41
N ALA A 148 -10.29 -17.42 3.00
CA ALA A 148 -11.72 -17.19 3.03
C ALA A 148 -12.38 -17.98 4.17
N SER A 149 -13.49 -17.48 4.69
CA SER A 149 -14.34 -18.18 5.64
C SER A 149 -15.52 -18.85 4.94
N ALA A 150 -15.97 -19.98 5.48
CA ALA A 150 -17.19 -20.66 5.06
C ALA A 150 -18.46 -19.81 5.26
N ASP A 151 -18.41 -18.71 6.03
CA ASP A 151 -19.49 -17.70 6.10
C ASP A 151 -19.51 -16.71 4.90
N GLY A 152 -18.53 -16.78 4.00
CA GLY A 152 -18.44 -15.90 2.85
C GLY A 152 -17.65 -14.61 3.09
N THR A 153 -16.74 -14.57 4.07
CA THR A 153 -15.81 -13.45 4.29
C THR A 153 -14.40 -13.78 3.79
N LEU A 154 -13.83 -12.96 2.91
CA LEU A 154 -12.42 -13.00 2.52
C LEU A 154 -11.59 -12.12 3.46
N PHE A 155 -10.47 -12.62 3.97
CA PHE A 155 -9.55 -11.91 4.85
C PHE A 155 -8.15 -11.86 4.23
N ALA A 156 -7.50 -10.71 4.37
CA ALA A 156 -6.07 -10.56 4.13
C ALA A 156 -5.37 -10.08 5.41
N VAL A 157 -4.26 -10.72 5.77
CA VAL A 157 -3.57 -10.60 7.05
C VAL A 157 -2.07 -10.50 6.79
N TRP A 158 -1.37 -9.61 7.47
CA TRP A 158 0.08 -9.52 7.36
C TRP A 158 0.75 -10.65 8.14
N ALA A 159 1.62 -11.41 7.49
CA ALA A 159 2.32 -12.57 8.05
C ALA A 159 3.36 -12.20 9.11
N ASP A 160 3.82 -10.94 9.13
CA ASP A 160 4.82 -10.44 10.07
C ASP A 160 4.31 -10.33 11.49
N ASN A 161 3.12 -9.74 11.67
CA ASN A 161 2.55 -9.37 12.96
C ASN A 161 1.10 -9.84 13.18
N GLY A 162 0.47 -10.45 12.18
CA GLY A 162 -0.88 -11.01 12.27
C GLY A 162 -2.02 -9.99 12.22
N ALA A 163 -1.74 -8.71 11.93
CA ALA A 163 -2.77 -7.69 11.79
C ALA A 163 -3.58 -7.89 10.49
N LEU A 164 -4.89 -7.66 10.59
CA LEU A 164 -5.80 -7.63 9.45
C LEU A 164 -5.43 -6.46 8.52
N ALA A 165 -5.02 -6.76 7.29
CA ALA A 165 -4.78 -5.78 6.24
C ALA A 165 -6.11 -5.23 5.71
N TRP A 166 -7.03 -6.14 5.37
CA TRP A 166 -8.41 -5.84 4.96
C TRP A 166 -9.28 -7.10 5.03
N SER A 167 -10.60 -6.91 4.99
CA SER A 167 -11.57 -7.98 4.77
C SER A 167 -12.68 -7.55 3.81
N ARG A 168 -13.28 -8.50 3.09
CA ARG A 168 -14.35 -8.27 2.11
C ARG A 168 -15.43 -9.35 2.18
N PRO A 169 -16.73 -8.99 2.16
CA PRO A 169 -17.78 -9.97 2.01
C PRO A 169 -17.82 -10.46 0.55
N LEU A 170 -17.71 -11.77 0.35
CA LEU A 170 -17.99 -12.45 -0.91
C LEU A 170 -19.51 -12.56 -1.15
N GLY A 171 -20.31 -12.59 -0.07
CA GLY A 171 -21.77 -12.61 -0.11
C GLY A 171 -22.40 -14.01 -0.19
N SER A 172 -21.57 -15.05 -0.25
CA SER A 172 -21.94 -16.46 -0.31
C SER A 172 -20.75 -17.30 0.20
N ASN A 173 -21.00 -18.53 0.64
CA ASN A 173 -20.00 -19.42 1.24
C ASN A 173 -18.80 -19.64 0.31
N ALA A 174 -17.58 -19.63 0.87
CA ALA A 174 -16.39 -20.14 0.20
C ALA A 174 -15.99 -21.50 0.79
N SER A 175 -16.01 -22.57 -0.02
CA SER A 175 -15.49 -23.89 0.37
C SER A 175 -14.01 -24.10 0.02
N ALA A 176 -13.48 -23.32 -0.92
CA ALA A 176 -12.18 -23.55 -1.56
C ALA A 176 -11.22 -22.36 -1.40
N GLU A 177 -9.93 -22.65 -1.39
CA GLU A 177 -8.87 -21.64 -1.28
C GLU A 177 -8.87 -20.68 -2.51
N PRO A 178 -8.65 -19.37 -2.30
CA PRO A 178 -8.51 -18.39 -3.38
C PRO A 178 -7.14 -18.52 -4.07
N ALA A 179 -6.96 -17.85 -5.21
CA ALA A 179 -5.67 -17.73 -5.89
C ALA A 179 -5.16 -16.27 -5.87
N ILE A 180 -3.84 -16.10 -6.03
CA ILE A 180 -3.16 -14.80 -6.16
C ILE A 180 -2.30 -14.80 -7.43
N ASP A 181 -2.32 -13.67 -8.14
CA ASP A 181 -1.50 -13.33 -9.32
C ASP A 181 -1.10 -11.85 -9.19
N GLY A 182 0.16 -11.58 -8.84
CA GLY A 182 0.66 -10.28 -8.42
C GLY A 182 -0.22 -9.58 -7.40
N ASP A 183 -0.60 -8.34 -7.72
CA ASP A 183 -1.51 -7.51 -6.91
C ASP A 183 -3.00 -7.84 -7.14
N THR A 184 -3.33 -9.06 -7.58
CA THR A 184 -4.71 -9.53 -7.85
C THR A 184 -5.03 -10.83 -7.10
N VAL A 185 -6.21 -10.86 -6.49
CA VAL A 185 -6.75 -12.00 -5.73
C VAL A 185 -8.03 -12.47 -6.40
N TYR A 186 -8.20 -13.78 -6.59
CA TYR A 186 -9.39 -14.38 -7.17
C TYR A 186 -10.04 -15.33 -6.16
N ALA A 187 -11.34 -15.14 -5.90
CA ALA A 187 -12.14 -15.99 -5.01
C ALA A 187 -13.38 -16.55 -5.73
N LEU A 188 -13.78 -17.77 -5.36
CA LEU A 188 -14.96 -18.48 -5.89
C LEU A 188 -15.88 -18.90 -4.74
N THR A 189 -17.18 -18.67 -4.88
CA THR A 189 -18.21 -19.07 -3.92
C THR A 189 -19.09 -20.23 -4.42
N GLU A 190 -19.77 -20.92 -3.50
CA GLU A 190 -20.55 -22.14 -3.76
C GLU A 190 -21.69 -21.98 -4.78
N ASP A 191 -22.26 -20.78 -4.88
CA ASP A 191 -23.29 -20.37 -5.85
C ASP A 191 -22.73 -20.05 -7.25
N GLY A 192 -21.40 -19.99 -7.39
CA GLY A 192 -20.71 -19.79 -8.67
C GLY A 192 -20.32 -18.35 -8.97
N LYS A 193 -20.21 -17.47 -7.97
CA LYS A 193 -19.64 -16.14 -8.18
C LYS A 193 -18.11 -16.20 -8.14
N VAL A 194 -17.47 -15.69 -9.18
CA VAL A 194 -16.03 -15.39 -9.19
C VAL A 194 -15.86 -13.89 -8.96
N SER A 195 -15.07 -13.53 -7.95
CA SER A 195 -14.75 -12.14 -7.62
C SER A 195 -13.24 -11.91 -7.65
N SER A 196 -12.83 -10.79 -8.23
CA SER A 196 -11.44 -10.36 -8.33
C SER A 196 -11.22 -9.10 -7.48
N PHE A 197 -10.18 -9.10 -6.66
CA PHE A 197 -9.83 -8.00 -5.75
C PHE A 197 -8.37 -7.59 -5.93
N ASN A 198 -8.06 -6.33 -5.64
CA ASN A 198 -6.68 -5.87 -5.47
C ASN A 198 -6.07 -6.50 -4.20
N ALA A 199 -4.87 -7.06 -4.26
CA ALA A 199 -4.24 -7.72 -3.11
C ALA A 199 -3.82 -6.73 -2.02
N THR A 200 -3.29 -5.57 -2.40
CA THR A 200 -2.77 -4.56 -1.46
C THR A 200 -3.88 -3.93 -0.58
N ASN A 201 -5.05 -3.62 -1.15
CA ASN A 201 -6.10 -2.85 -0.47
C ASN A 201 -7.50 -3.51 -0.49
N GLY A 202 -7.66 -4.67 -1.13
CA GLY A 202 -8.91 -5.42 -1.18
C GLY A 202 -10.02 -4.77 -2.03
N ALA A 203 -9.74 -3.73 -2.82
CA ALA A 203 -10.76 -3.14 -3.69
C ALA A 203 -11.27 -4.16 -4.72
N LEU A 204 -12.60 -4.27 -4.87
CA LEU A 204 -13.21 -5.14 -5.88
C LEU A 204 -12.90 -4.58 -7.28
N LEU A 205 -12.25 -5.39 -8.11
CA LEU A 205 -11.89 -5.05 -9.49
C LEU A 205 -12.99 -5.43 -10.48
N TRP A 206 -13.58 -6.62 -10.27
CA TRP A 206 -14.74 -7.13 -11.00
C TRP A 206 -15.34 -8.35 -10.30
N GLU A 207 -16.58 -8.70 -10.65
CA GLU A 207 -17.21 -9.98 -10.31
C GLU A 207 -18.08 -10.49 -11.47
N VAL A 208 -18.21 -11.81 -11.57
CA VAL A 208 -19.05 -12.50 -12.57
C VAL A 208 -19.75 -13.69 -11.92
N PHE A 209 -20.98 -13.97 -12.34
CA PHE A 209 -21.72 -15.17 -11.95
C PHE A 209 -21.65 -16.22 -13.06
N LEU A 210 -21.20 -17.42 -12.71
CA LEU A 210 -21.15 -18.59 -13.58
C LEU A 210 -22.51 -19.32 -13.61
N PRO A 211 -22.74 -20.28 -14.53
CA PRO A 211 -24.00 -21.00 -14.63
C PRO A 211 -24.42 -21.66 -13.31
N ALA A 212 -25.60 -21.32 -12.81
CA ALA A 212 -26.05 -21.73 -11.48
C ALA A 212 -26.23 -23.25 -11.33
N GLY A 213 -26.00 -23.76 -10.12
CA GLY A 213 -26.34 -25.14 -9.74
C GLY A 213 -25.31 -26.22 -10.10
N LEU A 214 -24.14 -25.86 -10.66
CA LEU A 214 -23.12 -26.86 -11.04
C LEU A 214 -22.28 -27.40 -9.85
N GLY A 215 -22.27 -26.72 -8.70
CA GLY A 215 -21.56 -27.15 -7.48
C GLY A 215 -20.09 -26.73 -7.46
N TYR A 216 -19.85 -25.45 -7.14
CA TYR A 216 -18.56 -24.78 -7.18
C TYR A 216 -17.80 -24.89 -5.84
N THR A 217 -17.34 -26.11 -5.53
CA THR A 217 -16.65 -26.43 -4.25
C THR A 217 -15.19 -26.85 -4.45
N LEU A 218 -14.62 -26.61 -5.64
CA LEU A 218 -13.24 -26.96 -5.99
C LEU A 218 -12.42 -25.66 -6.14
N PRO A 219 -11.14 -25.64 -5.74
CA PRO A 219 -10.25 -24.52 -6.01
C PRO A 219 -10.21 -24.15 -7.49
N LEU A 220 -10.16 -22.85 -7.74
CA LEU A 220 -9.89 -22.30 -9.06
C LEU A 220 -8.38 -22.35 -9.36
N THR A 221 -8.01 -22.15 -10.62
CA THR A 221 -6.61 -22.10 -11.04
C THR A 221 -6.40 -20.99 -12.04
N PHE A 222 -5.46 -20.09 -11.76
CA PHE A 222 -4.98 -19.11 -12.70
C PHE A 222 -3.83 -19.70 -13.55
N SER A 223 -3.80 -19.37 -14.84
CA SER A 223 -2.66 -19.59 -15.74
C SER A 223 -2.76 -18.60 -16.90
N ASP A 224 -1.66 -17.93 -17.23
CA ASP A 224 -1.52 -17.13 -18.46
C ASP A 224 -2.68 -16.13 -18.71
N GLY A 225 -3.08 -15.39 -17.67
CA GLY A 225 -4.17 -14.39 -17.75
C GLY A 225 -5.58 -14.99 -17.78
N SER A 226 -5.72 -16.30 -17.57
CA SER A 226 -6.98 -17.04 -17.62
C SER A 226 -7.26 -17.77 -16.30
N LEU A 227 -8.54 -17.91 -15.96
CA LEU A 227 -9.04 -18.57 -14.76
C LEU A 227 -9.79 -19.84 -15.14
N LEU A 228 -9.26 -20.99 -14.74
CA LEU A 228 -9.88 -22.30 -14.87
C LEU A 228 -10.73 -22.58 -13.62
N VAL A 229 -12.02 -22.81 -13.81
CA VAL A 229 -12.98 -23.18 -12.77
C VAL A 229 -13.52 -24.57 -13.05
N SER A 230 -13.60 -25.41 -12.03
CA SER A 230 -14.06 -26.80 -12.15
C SER A 230 -15.19 -27.11 -11.17
N THR A 231 -16.07 -28.03 -11.55
CA THR A 231 -17.28 -28.37 -10.78
C THR A 231 -17.33 -29.86 -10.44
N THR A 232 -17.88 -30.19 -9.28
CA THR A 232 -18.03 -31.61 -8.86
C THR A 232 -19.01 -32.40 -9.74
N SER A 233 -19.84 -31.70 -10.52
CA SER A 233 -20.70 -32.26 -11.57
C SER A 233 -19.94 -32.68 -12.84
N GLY A 234 -18.68 -32.26 -13.02
CA GLY A 234 -17.86 -32.63 -14.19
C GLY A 234 -17.81 -31.59 -15.31
N THR A 235 -18.07 -30.32 -14.99
CA THR A 235 -17.89 -29.19 -15.91
C THR A 235 -16.57 -28.49 -15.61
N VAL A 236 -15.88 -28.05 -16.66
CA VAL A 236 -14.69 -27.19 -16.58
C VAL A 236 -14.97 -25.96 -17.43
N LEU A 237 -14.69 -24.78 -16.90
CA LEU A 237 -14.86 -23.49 -17.57
C LEU A 237 -13.51 -22.76 -17.58
N LEU A 238 -13.18 -22.11 -18.70
CA LEU A 238 -12.06 -21.17 -18.77
C LEU A 238 -12.61 -19.75 -18.97
N LEU A 239 -12.14 -18.82 -18.14
CA LEU A 239 -12.54 -17.42 -18.13
C LEU A 239 -11.31 -16.54 -18.41
N SER A 240 -11.45 -15.43 -19.12
CA SER A 240 -10.38 -14.43 -19.23
C SER A 240 -10.39 -13.50 -18.02
N ALA A 241 -9.29 -13.40 -17.28
CA ALA A 241 -9.17 -12.45 -16.17
C ALA A 241 -9.11 -11.00 -16.70
N ALA A 242 -8.38 -10.78 -17.80
CA ALA A 242 -8.26 -9.48 -18.46
C ALA A 242 -9.62 -8.93 -18.97
N GLU A 243 -10.51 -9.81 -19.44
CA GLU A 243 -11.87 -9.45 -19.85
C GLU A 243 -12.91 -9.59 -18.71
N ARG A 244 -12.48 -9.43 -17.45
CA ARG A 244 -13.35 -9.42 -16.24
C ARG A 244 -14.17 -10.70 -16.05
N GLY A 245 -13.54 -11.85 -16.24
CA GLY A 245 -14.17 -13.16 -16.05
C GLY A 245 -15.07 -13.60 -17.20
N ARG A 246 -14.94 -13.01 -18.39
CA ARG A 246 -15.66 -13.47 -19.59
C ARG A 246 -15.34 -14.93 -19.87
N GLU A 247 -16.37 -15.75 -20.04
CA GLU A 247 -16.19 -17.13 -20.50
C GLU A 247 -15.51 -17.16 -21.89
N LEU A 248 -14.48 -18.01 -22.00
CA LEU A 248 -13.79 -18.32 -23.24
C LEU A 248 -14.32 -19.64 -23.82
N TRP A 249 -14.46 -20.66 -22.97
CA TRP A 249 -15.13 -21.92 -23.27
C TRP A 249 -15.62 -22.61 -21.99
N ASN A 250 -16.58 -23.51 -22.14
CA ASN A 250 -16.90 -24.55 -21.15
C ASN A 250 -16.88 -25.94 -21.81
N ALA A 251 -16.50 -26.95 -21.04
CA ALA A 251 -16.35 -28.33 -21.48
C ALA A 251 -16.81 -29.31 -20.40
N SER A 252 -17.21 -30.52 -20.80
CA SER A 252 -17.43 -31.62 -19.85
C SER A 252 -16.21 -32.53 -19.79
N ALA A 253 -15.73 -32.82 -18.58
CA ALA A 253 -14.65 -33.76 -18.33
C ALA A 253 -15.06 -35.24 -18.48
N GLY A 254 -16.31 -35.53 -18.91
CA GLY A 254 -16.77 -36.90 -19.14
C GLY A 254 -16.89 -37.77 -17.88
N GLY A 255 -17.06 -37.14 -16.72
CA GLY A 255 -17.21 -37.77 -15.41
C GLY A 255 -17.21 -36.74 -14.28
N ARG A 256 -17.60 -37.16 -13.07
CA ARG A 256 -17.57 -36.31 -11.86
C ARG A 256 -16.13 -36.07 -11.43
N ILE A 257 -15.72 -34.81 -11.31
CA ILE A 257 -14.37 -34.42 -10.87
C ILE A 257 -14.27 -34.55 -9.34
N ARG A 258 -13.17 -35.14 -8.84
CA ARG A 258 -12.99 -35.44 -7.39
C ARG A 258 -12.07 -34.48 -6.63
N GLY A 259 -11.32 -33.62 -7.31
CA GLY A 259 -10.40 -32.65 -6.70
C GLY A 259 -10.02 -31.53 -7.67
N PRO A 260 -9.09 -30.62 -7.27
CA PRO A 260 -8.54 -29.58 -8.14
C PRO A 260 -8.08 -30.10 -9.50
N VAL A 261 -8.17 -29.24 -10.53
CA VAL A 261 -7.66 -29.53 -11.88
C VAL A 261 -6.26 -28.95 -12.02
N THR A 262 -5.28 -29.79 -12.31
CA THR A 262 -3.88 -29.38 -12.47
C THR A 262 -3.69 -28.71 -13.83
N VAL A 263 -2.95 -27.61 -13.93
CA VAL A 263 -2.51 -27.04 -15.21
C VAL A 263 -1.03 -27.32 -15.42
N GLY A 264 -0.63 -27.70 -16.63
CA GLY A 264 0.77 -28.00 -16.95
C GLY A 264 1.06 -28.02 -18.44
N GLY A 265 1.70 -26.95 -18.93
CA GLY A 265 1.74 -26.65 -20.36
C GLY A 265 0.34 -26.27 -20.87
N ASN A 266 0.07 -26.52 -22.15
CA ASN A 266 -1.21 -26.13 -22.78
C ASN A 266 -2.41 -27.03 -22.38
N LEU A 267 -2.30 -27.84 -21.32
CA LEU A 267 -3.31 -28.85 -20.94
C LEU A 267 -3.73 -28.68 -19.47
N ALA A 268 -5.01 -28.95 -19.23
CA ALA A 268 -5.63 -29.05 -17.91
C ALA A 268 -5.99 -30.51 -17.61
N TYR A 269 -5.57 -31.02 -16.45
CA TYR A 269 -5.65 -32.42 -16.07
C TYR A 269 -6.64 -32.63 -14.93
N ALA A 270 -7.75 -33.31 -15.19
CA ALA A 270 -8.79 -33.58 -14.20
C ALA A 270 -8.83 -35.06 -13.82
N LEU A 271 -9.05 -35.34 -12.52
CA LEU A 271 -9.20 -36.68 -11.98
C LEU A 271 -10.67 -36.99 -11.68
N LEU A 272 -11.14 -38.09 -12.26
CA LEU A 272 -12.55 -38.46 -12.31
C LEU A 272 -12.87 -39.62 -11.35
N GLU A 273 -14.10 -39.59 -10.85
CA GLU A 273 -14.71 -40.68 -10.10
C GLU A 273 -14.64 -42.00 -10.91
N GLY A 274 -14.22 -43.09 -10.26
CA GLY A 274 -13.98 -44.39 -10.91
C GLY A 274 -12.56 -44.62 -11.45
N GLY A 275 -11.58 -43.74 -11.12
CA GLY A 275 -10.16 -44.03 -11.38
C GLY A 275 -9.71 -43.79 -12.81
N ARG A 276 -10.18 -42.69 -13.41
CA ARG A 276 -9.77 -42.18 -14.73
C ARG A 276 -9.12 -40.81 -14.59
N ALA A 277 -8.14 -40.53 -15.43
CA ALA A 277 -7.65 -39.18 -15.69
C ALA A 277 -8.14 -38.70 -17.07
N VAL A 278 -8.20 -37.39 -17.26
CA VAL A 278 -8.53 -36.74 -18.53
C VAL A 278 -7.73 -35.46 -18.71
N ALA A 279 -7.23 -35.22 -19.92
CA ALA A 279 -6.61 -33.96 -20.31
C ALA A 279 -7.51 -33.19 -21.27
N LEU A 280 -7.75 -31.92 -20.94
CA LEU A 280 -8.43 -30.95 -21.79
C LEU A 280 -7.42 -29.94 -22.32
N ASP A 281 -7.56 -29.52 -23.58
CA ASP A 281 -6.72 -28.47 -24.16
C ASP A 281 -7.18 -27.09 -23.69
N LEU A 282 -6.26 -26.26 -23.20
CA LEU A 282 -6.59 -24.93 -22.69
C LEU A 282 -7.12 -23.97 -23.76
N ARG A 283 -6.88 -24.25 -25.05
CA ARG A 283 -7.26 -23.34 -26.15
C ARG A 283 -8.75 -23.39 -26.50
N ASP A 284 -9.38 -24.55 -26.35
CA ASP A 284 -10.77 -24.79 -26.77
C ASP A 284 -11.58 -25.74 -25.87
N GLY A 285 -10.99 -26.27 -24.78
CA GLY A 285 -11.62 -27.21 -23.87
C GLY A 285 -11.78 -28.63 -24.44
N SER A 286 -11.24 -28.92 -25.63
CA SER A 286 -11.37 -30.24 -26.26
C SER A 286 -10.60 -31.32 -25.49
N GLN A 287 -11.15 -32.53 -25.44
CA GLN A 287 -10.50 -33.64 -24.76
C GLN A 287 -9.34 -34.19 -25.62
N ASN A 288 -8.11 -33.96 -25.20
CA ASN A 288 -6.91 -34.51 -25.83
C ASN A 288 -6.84 -36.03 -25.60
N TRP A 289 -6.85 -36.47 -24.34
CA TRP A 289 -6.84 -37.88 -23.96
C TRP A 289 -7.66 -38.15 -22.71
N SER A 290 -8.07 -39.41 -22.51
CA SER A 290 -8.56 -39.90 -21.23
C SER A 290 -8.09 -41.34 -21.01
N THR A 291 -7.65 -41.66 -19.80
CA THR A 291 -7.17 -43.01 -19.50
C THR A 291 -8.33 -44.01 -19.43
N PRO A 292 -8.07 -45.31 -19.67
CA PRO A 292 -8.99 -46.35 -19.23
C PRO A 292 -9.20 -46.27 -17.70
N PRO A 293 -10.33 -46.80 -17.18
CA PRO A 293 -10.48 -47.03 -15.75
C PRO A 293 -9.39 -47.99 -15.25
N GLY A 294 -8.78 -47.68 -14.11
CA GLY A 294 -7.77 -48.57 -13.51
C GLY A 294 -6.64 -47.88 -12.77
N LEU A 295 -6.63 -46.55 -12.67
CA LEU A 295 -5.65 -45.80 -11.86
C LEU A 295 -5.96 -45.88 -10.36
N GLY A 296 -6.40 -47.03 -9.84
CA GLY A 296 -6.96 -47.17 -8.50
C GLY A 296 -8.46 -46.83 -8.42
N SER A 297 -9.20 -47.46 -7.51
CA SER A 297 -10.66 -47.34 -7.38
C SER A 297 -11.15 -46.10 -6.64
N SER A 298 -10.24 -45.28 -6.12
CA SER A 298 -10.53 -44.23 -5.12
C SER A 298 -9.52 -43.09 -5.24
N ASN A 299 -9.64 -42.36 -6.35
CA ASN A 299 -8.82 -41.19 -6.65
C ASN A 299 -9.56 -39.94 -6.20
N GLU A 300 -9.05 -39.33 -5.13
CA GLU A 300 -9.65 -38.17 -4.46
C GLU A 300 -8.67 -37.04 -4.24
N PHE A 301 -7.39 -37.25 -4.57
CA PHE A 301 -6.32 -36.28 -4.44
C PHE A 301 -5.92 -35.79 -5.84
N PRO A 302 -5.69 -34.49 -6.06
CA PRO A 302 -5.31 -33.95 -7.37
C PRO A 302 -3.94 -34.45 -7.82
N SER A 303 -3.76 -34.51 -9.14
CA SER A 303 -2.49 -34.83 -9.80
C SER A 303 -1.46 -33.72 -9.61
N ALA A 304 -0.19 -34.07 -9.39
CA ALA A 304 0.92 -33.12 -9.53
C ALA A 304 1.60 -33.28 -10.90
N TYR A 305 2.13 -32.21 -11.47
CA TYR A 305 2.74 -32.14 -12.80
C TYR A 305 4.16 -31.55 -12.71
N VAL A 306 5.11 -32.19 -13.39
CA VAL A 306 6.47 -31.66 -13.58
C VAL A 306 7.11 -32.26 -14.84
N ARG A 307 7.87 -31.45 -15.59
CA ARG A 307 8.70 -31.89 -16.75
C ARG A 307 7.97 -32.83 -17.74
N GLY A 308 6.70 -32.58 -18.06
CA GLY A 308 5.90 -33.39 -19.00
C GLY A 308 5.34 -34.71 -18.43
N ARG A 309 5.35 -34.88 -17.09
CA ARG A 309 4.83 -36.07 -16.40
C ARG A 309 3.79 -35.70 -15.36
N LEU A 310 2.82 -36.59 -15.15
CA LEU A 310 1.76 -36.48 -14.15
C LEU A 310 1.90 -37.55 -13.07
N TYR A 311 1.75 -37.16 -11.82
CA TYR A 311 1.92 -38.00 -10.65
C TYR A 311 0.62 -38.03 -9.83
N ILE A 312 0.08 -39.24 -9.64
CA ILE A 312 -1.24 -39.46 -9.01
C ILE A 312 -1.07 -40.39 -7.82
N GLY A 313 -1.32 -39.87 -6.61
CA GLY A 313 -1.42 -40.66 -5.38
C GLY A 313 -2.85 -41.17 -5.17
N THR A 314 -3.01 -42.41 -4.70
CA THR A 314 -4.32 -43.07 -4.61
C THR A 314 -4.57 -43.73 -3.25
N ARG A 315 -5.84 -43.79 -2.80
CA ARG A 315 -6.21 -44.63 -1.65
C ARG A 315 -6.08 -46.13 -1.94
N GLY A 316 -5.94 -46.52 -3.22
CA GLY A 316 -5.56 -47.87 -3.66
C GLY A 316 -4.18 -48.33 -3.20
N ARG A 317 -3.41 -47.44 -2.54
CA ARG A 317 -2.01 -47.64 -2.10
C ARG A 317 -1.02 -47.59 -3.25
N GLU A 318 -1.34 -46.87 -4.32
CA GLU A 318 -0.48 -46.75 -5.50
C GLU A 318 -0.15 -45.29 -5.81
N VAL A 319 1.10 -45.04 -6.21
CA VAL A 319 1.53 -43.84 -6.93
C VAL A 319 1.68 -44.21 -8.41
N PHE A 320 1.01 -43.48 -9.30
CA PHE A 320 1.15 -43.62 -10.75
C PHE A 320 1.96 -42.46 -11.32
N CYS A 321 2.83 -42.73 -12.30
CA CYS A 321 3.42 -41.74 -13.19
C CYS A 321 2.88 -41.95 -14.61
N LEU A 322 2.29 -40.91 -15.19
CA LEU A 322 1.79 -40.89 -16.58
C LEU A 322 2.60 -39.90 -17.42
N ASP A 323 2.70 -40.15 -18.72
CA ASP A 323 3.06 -39.12 -19.69
C ASP A 323 1.93 -38.09 -19.79
N SER A 324 2.24 -36.80 -19.73
CA SER A 324 1.20 -35.76 -19.73
C SER A 324 0.59 -35.49 -21.11
N SER A 325 1.27 -35.89 -22.19
CA SER A 325 0.85 -35.64 -23.56
C SER A 325 -0.07 -36.72 -24.13
N SER A 326 0.03 -37.97 -23.66
CA SER A 326 -0.83 -39.09 -24.07
C SER A 326 -1.67 -39.71 -22.95
N GLY A 327 -1.30 -39.52 -21.68
CA GLY A 327 -1.89 -40.23 -20.54
C GLY A 327 -1.39 -41.66 -20.34
N ASP A 328 -0.40 -42.11 -21.11
CA ASP A 328 0.18 -43.45 -20.98
C ASP A 328 0.91 -43.62 -19.64
N ARG A 329 0.72 -44.78 -18.98
CA ARG A 329 1.39 -45.08 -17.71
C ARG A 329 2.86 -45.43 -17.95
N LEU A 330 3.75 -44.55 -17.51
CA LEU A 330 5.20 -44.75 -17.51
C LEU A 330 5.64 -45.74 -16.42
N TRP A 331 5.12 -45.58 -15.20
CA TRP A 331 5.33 -46.52 -14.09
C TRP A 331 4.20 -46.43 -13.04
N ASN A 332 4.10 -47.44 -12.16
CA ASN A 332 3.35 -47.37 -10.91
C ASN A 332 4.10 -48.05 -9.76
N ARG A 333 3.96 -47.51 -8.55
CA ARG A 333 4.55 -48.04 -7.32
C ARG A 333 3.48 -48.33 -6.29
N SER A 334 3.36 -49.59 -5.86
CA SER A 334 2.52 -49.96 -4.73
C SER A 334 3.25 -49.70 -3.40
N LEU A 335 2.53 -49.14 -2.43
CA LEU A 335 2.98 -48.80 -1.09
C LEU A 335 2.25 -49.65 -0.03
N ARG A 336 2.70 -49.56 1.23
CA ARG A 336 2.18 -50.39 2.33
C ARG A 336 0.73 -50.03 2.72
N SER A 337 0.40 -48.74 2.70
CA SER A 337 -0.86 -48.19 3.21
C SER A 337 -1.49 -47.21 2.22
N ALA A 338 -2.73 -46.80 2.51
CA ALA A 338 -3.46 -45.88 1.65
C ALA A 338 -2.89 -44.47 1.79
N ILE A 339 -2.64 -43.80 0.66
CA ILE A 339 -2.23 -42.40 0.63
C ILE A 339 -3.36 -41.54 1.23
N SER A 340 -2.99 -40.47 1.93
CA SER A 340 -3.92 -39.61 2.68
C SER A 340 -4.10 -38.19 2.11
N GLY A 341 -3.24 -37.75 1.18
CA GLY A 341 -3.31 -36.44 0.56
C GLY A 341 -2.65 -36.40 -0.83
N ALA A 342 -2.59 -35.22 -1.43
CA ALA A 342 -1.89 -35.02 -2.71
C ALA A 342 -0.38 -35.29 -2.57
N PRO A 343 0.29 -35.85 -3.60
CA PRO A 343 1.75 -35.87 -3.65
C PRO A 343 2.28 -34.45 -3.82
N ALA A 344 3.47 -34.17 -3.26
CA ALA A 344 4.25 -32.99 -3.56
C ALA A 344 5.57 -33.37 -4.23
N LEU A 345 5.98 -32.60 -5.24
CA LEU A 345 7.14 -32.90 -6.08
C LEU A 345 8.26 -31.88 -5.82
N GLY A 346 9.49 -32.36 -5.80
CA GLY A 346 10.71 -31.55 -5.79
C GLY A 346 11.44 -31.64 -7.13
N SER A 347 12.74 -31.31 -7.16
CA SER A 347 13.54 -31.39 -8.39
C SER A 347 13.50 -32.80 -9.01
N ASP A 348 13.70 -33.83 -8.19
CA ASP A 348 13.86 -35.23 -8.61
C ASP A 348 13.11 -36.21 -7.68
N LEU A 349 12.29 -35.66 -6.78
CA LEU A 349 11.66 -36.34 -5.63
C LEU A 349 10.12 -36.24 -5.66
N ILE A 350 9.43 -37.29 -5.22
CA ILE A 350 7.99 -37.34 -4.92
C ILE A 350 7.84 -37.63 -3.44
N VAL A 351 7.05 -36.86 -2.69
CA VAL A 351 6.76 -37.13 -1.28
C VAL A 351 5.26 -37.39 -1.08
N VAL A 352 4.93 -38.46 -0.36
CA VAL A 352 3.55 -38.84 -0.03
C VAL A 352 3.41 -39.22 1.45
N GLY A 353 2.32 -38.75 2.06
CA GLY A 353 1.86 -39.19 3.38
C GLY A 353 0.85 -40.33 3.27
N MET A 354 0.86 -41.23 4.26
CA MET A 354 -0.07 -42.37 4.33
C MET A 354 -0.88 -42.42 5.63
N GLN A 355 -2.00 -43.13 5.57
CA GLN A 355 -2.96 -43.25 6.67
C GLN A 355 -2.44 -44.03 7.89
N ASN A 356 -1.33 -44.74 7.77
CA ASN A 356 -0.65 -45.44 8.88
C ASN A 356 0.48 -44.62 9.52
N GLY A 357 0.62 -43.33 9.19
CA GLY A 357 1.68 -42.45 9.72
C GLY A 357 3.00 -42.50 8.98
N GLN A 358 3.15 -43.38 8.00
CA GLN A 358 4.35 -43.46 7.19
C GLN A 358 4.41 -42.36 6.12
N VAL A 359 5.60 -41.79 5.95
CA VAL A 359 5.99 -40.85 4.90
C VAL A 359 6.99 -41.55 3.99
N HIS A 360 6.70 -41.56 2.69
CA HIS A 360 7.60 -42.09 1.67
C HIS A 360 8.10 -40.97 0.78
N ALA A 361 9.36 -41.09 0.35
CA ALA A 361 9.91 -40.33 -0.75
C ALA A 361 10.41 -41.27 -1.86
N LEU A 362 10.02 -40.99 -3.10
CA LEU A 362 10.29 -41.79 -4.29
C LEU A 362 10.97 -40.93 -5.37
N ASN A 363 11.75 -41.54 -6.27
CA ASN A 363 12.35 -40.82 -7.39
C ASN A 363 11.30 -40.46 -8.47
N LEU A 364 11.38 -39.26 -9.06
CA LEU A 364 10.52 -38.86 -10.19
C LEU A 364 10.75 -39.70 -11.47
N SER A 365 11.94 -40.29 -11.61
CA SER A 365 12.36 -41.08 -12.77
C SER A 365 11.58 -42.38 -12.92
N ASP A 366 11.48 -43.16 -11.84
CA ASP A 366 11.15 -44.59 -11.83
C ASP A 366 10.21 -45.03 -10.69
N GLY A 367 10.03 -44.20 -9.65
CA GLY A 367 9.18 -44.52 -8.49
C GLY A 367 9.82 -45.46 -7.46
N GLU A 368 11.12 -45.75 -7.55
CA GLU A 368 11.84 -46.43 -6.47
C GLU A 368 12.06 -45.49 -5.26
N PRO A 369 12.26 -46.03 -4.03
CA PRO A 369 12.54 -45.22 -2.85
C PRO A 369 13.80 -44.36 -3.00
N ALA A 370 13.66 -43.07 -2.74
CA ALA A 370 14.76 -42.10 -2.73
C ALA A 370 15.45 -42.05 -1.36
N TRP A 371 14.71 -42.32 -0.29
CA TRP A 371 15.24 -42.42 1.08
C TRP A 371 15.65 -43.86 1.41
N PRO A 372 16.64 -44.06 2.31
CA PRO A 372 17.05 -45.40 2.77
C PRO A 372 15.97 -46.11 3.61
N GLY A 373 14.88 -45.43 3.96
CA GLY A 373 13.73 -45.99 4.68
C GLY A 373 12.52 -45.07 4.69
N GLU A 374 11.39 -45.59 5.15
CA GLU A 374 10.16 -44.86 5.42
C GLU A 374 10.25 -44.17 6.81
N TYR A 375 9.78 -42.92 6.93
CA TYR A 375 9.72 -42.22 8.23
C TYR A 375 8.31 -42.32 8.81
N ASP A 376 8.16 -42.60 10.10
CA ASP A 376 6.87 -42.75 10.79
C ASP A 376 6.61 -41.56 11.73
N VAL A 377 5.50 -40.84 11.51
CA VAL A 377 5.06 -39.71 12.36
C VAL A 377 4.12 -40.15 13.50
N GLY A 378 3.98 -41.46 13.73
CA GLY A 378 3.29 -42.07 14.88
C GLY A 378 1.76 -41.99 14.87
N ALA A 379 1.16 -41.31 13.89
CA ALA A 379 -0.28 -41.17 13.69
C ALA A 379 -0.57 -40.80 12.23
N THR A 380 -1.82 -40.93 11.76
CA THR A 380 -2.25 -40.66 10.38
C THR A 380 -1.62 -39.37 9.82
N VAL A 381 -0.90 -39.42 8.69
CA VAL A 381 -0.47 -38.18 8.03
C VAL A 381 -1.73 -37.50 7.49
N ALA A 382 -2.10 -36.37 8.06
CA ALA A 382 -3.39 -35.70 7.80
C ALA A 382 -3.27 -34.55 6.80
N LEU A 383 -2.08 -33.95 6.67
CA LEU A 383 -1.82 -32.80 5.81
C LEU A 383 -1.01 -33.20 4.56
N PRO A 384 -1.26 -32.59 3.38
CA PRO A 384 -0.44 -32.79 2.20
C PRO A 384 1.02 -32.31 2.47
N PRO A 385 2.05 -33.11 2.13
CA PRO A 385 3.45 -32.75 2.41
C PRO A 385 3.87 -31.46 1.70
N VAL A 386 4.53 -30.53 2.39
CA VAL A 386 5.24 -29.39 1.76
C VAL A 386 6.67 -29.80 1.45
N LEU A 387 7.21 -29.37 0.30
CA LEU A 387 8.57 -29.69 -0.13
C LEU A 387 9.24 -28.45 -0.75
N ALA A 388 10.17 -27.83 -0.01
CA ALA A 388 10.97 -26.69 -0.45
C ALA A 388 12.26 -26.55 0.38
N GLY A 389 13.30 -25.88 -0.14
CA GLY A 389 14.55 -25.62 0.60
C GLY A 389 15.29 -26.87 1.10
N GLY A 390 15.20 -27.99 0.37
CA GLY A 390 15.74 -29.28 0.84
C GLY A 390 15.06 -29.85 2.09
N MET A 391 13.87 -29.36 2.42
CA MET A 391 13.07 -29.73 3.59
C MET A 391 11.71 -30.27 3.18
N VAL A 392 11.22 -31.26 3.94
CA VAL A 392 9.86 -31.78 3.86
C VAL A 392 9.14 -31.43 5.15
N MET A 393 7.95 -30.83 5.07
CA MET A 393 7.04 -30.73 6.20
C MET A 393 5.84 -31.65 6.00
N VAL A 394 5.48 -32.38 7.05
CA VAL A 394 4.23 -33.15 7.15
C VAL A 394 3.51 -32.83 8.46
N GLY A 395 2.20 -33.01 8.49
CA GLY A 395 1.38 -32.87 9.71
C GLY A 395 0.51 -34.10 9.94
N ASN A 396 0.42 -34.58 11.18
CA ASN A 396 -0.41 -35.72 11.56
C ASN A 396 -1.79 -35.31 12.12
N ASP A 397 -2.68 -36.28 12.31
CA ASP A 397 -4.05 -36.06 12.82
C ASP A 397 -4.14 -35.60 14.29
N ARG A 398 -2.99 -35.50 14.98
CA ARG A 398 -2.82 -34.96 16.35
C ARG A 398 -2.27 -33.53 16.36
N GLY A 399 -2.38 -32.83 15.22
CA GLY A 399 -1.90 -31.47 15.06
C GLY A 399 -0.40 -31.29 15.28
N THR A 400 0.39 -32.37 15.12
CA THR A 400 1.86 -32.31 15.23
C THR A 400 2.48 -32.20 13.84
N LEU A 401 3.29 -31.15 13.66
CA LEU A 401 4.11 -30.93 12.47
C LEU A 401 5.48 -31.55 12.66
N TYR A 402 6.03 -32.12 11.59
CA TYR A 402 7.36 -32.72 11.53
C TYR A 402 8.11 -32.12 10.35
N LEU A 403 9.36 -31.72 10.57
CA LEU A 403 10.29 -31.28 9.54
C LEU A 403 11.33 -32.36 9.30
N LEU A 404 11.35 -32.92 8.09
CA LEU A 404 12.26 -33.97 7.65
C LEU A 404 13.25 -33.42 6.62
N SER A 405 14.46 -33.97 6.57
CA SER A 405 15.43 -33.69 5.51
C SER A 405 14.96 -34.31 4.18
N ALA A 406 14.80 -33.53 3.12
CA ALA A 406 14.32 -34.04 1.83
C ALA A 406 15.28 -35.06 1.19
N SER A 407 16.56 -35.05 1.56
CA SER A 407 17.58 -35.97 1.06
C SER A 407 17.71 -37.29 1.84
N THR A 408 17.24 -37.37 3.08
CA THR A 408 17.47 -38.55 3.96
C THR A 408 16.25 -39.06 4.71
N GLY A 409 15.13 -38.32 4.72
CA GLY A 409 13.93 -38.65 5.49
C GLY A 409 14.05 -38.44 7.01
N GLN A 410 15.23 -38.10 7.51
CA GLN A 410 15.46 -37.91 8.94
C GLN A 410 14.79 -36.62 9.45
N MET A 411 14.04 -36.74 10.54
CA MET A 411 13.46 -35.59 11.24
C MET A 411 14.56 -34.68 11.79
N LYS A 412 14.49 -33.39 11.45
CA LYS A 412 15.30 -32.33 12.05
C LYS A 412 14.62 -31.72 13.28
N THR A 413 13.29 -31.54 13.24
CA THR A 413 12.49 -31.04 14.37
C THR A 413 11.01 -31.42 14.23
N GLN A 414 10.26 -31.31 15.33
CA GLN A 414 8.81 -31.52 15.39
C GLN A 414 8.17 -30.50 16.35
N ARG A 415 6.88 -30.21 16.18
CA ARG A 415 6.10 -29.35 17.07
C ARG A 415 4.64 -29.76 17.09
N SER A 416 4.09 -30.01 18.28
CA SER A 416 2.64 -30.12 18.44
C SER A 416 2.01 -28.73 18.53
N LEU A 417 0.91 -28.53 17.83
CA LEU A 417 0.07 -27.33 17.92
C LEU A 417 -1.14 -27.53 18.85
N GLY A 418 -1.35 -28.76 19.35
CA GLY A 418 -2.59 -29.22 19.97
C GLY A 418 -3.57 -29.83 18.95
N ASP A 419 -4.68 -30.41 19.43
CA ASP A 419 -5.70 -31.13 18.63
C ASP A 419 -6.58 -30.21 17.72
N TYR A 420 -5.97 -29.23 17.04
CA TYR A 420 -6.63 -28.45 15.99
C TYR A 420 -6.82 -29.31 14.74
N ARG A 421 -8.01 -29.24 14.12
CA ARG A 421 -8.19 -29.67 12.73
C ARG A 421 -7.64 -28.59 11.80
N LEU A 422 -6.43 -28.85 11.30
CA LEU A 422 -5.64 -27.97 10.45
C LEU A 422 -6.04 -28.08 8.97
N SER A 423 -5.85 -26.99 8.22
CA SER A 423 -5.94 -26.93 6.76
C SER A 423 -4.74 -27.55 6.05
N SER A 424 -4.77 -27.59 4.71
CA SER A 424 -3.53 -27.66 3.93
C SER A 424 -2.60 -26.52 4.36
N PRO A 425 -1.31 -26.77 4.63
CA PRO A 425 -0.33 -25.73 4.93
C PRO A 425 0.06 -24.95 3.68
N ALA A 426 0.42 -23.67 3.86
CA ALA A 426 1.15 -22.87 2.88
C ALA A 426 2.49 -22.40 3.47
N VAL A 427 3.47 -22.08 2.62
CA VAL A 427 4.76 -21.50 3.04
C VAL A 427 5.11 -20.29 2.17
N SER A 428 5.45 -19.16 2.79
CA SER A 428 5.92 -17.93 2.15
C SER A 428 6.83 -17.15 3.10
N GLU A 429 7.85 -16.46 2.60
CA GLU A 429 8.82 -15.64 3.36
C GLU A 429 9.34 -16.30 4.66
N GLY A 430 9.69 -17.58 4.59
CA GLY A 430 10.18 -18.38 5.72
C GLY A 430 9.12 -18.74 6.77
N ARG A 431 7.84 -18.51 6.50
CA ARG A 431 6.72 -18.74 7.44
C ARG A 431 5.82 -19.86 6.93
N ILE A 432 5.40 -20.74 7.84
CA ILE A 432 4.34 -21.74 7.64
C ILE A 432 3.01 -21.14 8.07
N LEU A 433 2.01 -21.27 7.20
CA LEU A 433 0.68 -20.70 7.33
C LEU A 433 -0.34 -21.85 7.38
N LEU A 434 -1.16 -21.88 8.41
CA LEU A 434 -2.14 -22.93 8.66
C LEU A 434 -3.44 -22.31 9.19
N THR A 435 -4.60 -22.72 8.71
CA THR A 435 -5.89 -22.32 9.29
C THR A 435 -6.56 -23.47 10.02
N THR A 436 -7.49 -23.15 10.93
CA THR A 436 -8.22 -24.15 11.72
C THR A 436 -9.71 -24.18 11.38
N SER A 437 -10.35 -25.32 11.65
CA SER A 437 -11.80 -25.47 11.45
C SER A 437 -12.69 -24.58 12.33
N ASP A 438 -12.13 -23.93 13.35
CA ASP A 438 -12.84 -23.09 14.31
C ASP A 438 -12.55 -21.58 14.15
N GLY A 439 -11.76 -21.14 13.16
CA GLY A 439 -11.59 -19.73 12.81
C GLY A 439 -10.27 -19.06 13.25
N TRP A 440 -9.21 -19.83 13.51
CA TRP A 440 -7.85 -19.30 13.69
C TRP A 440 -7.02 -19.39 12.39
N LEU A 441 -6.19 -18.38 12.15
CA LEU A 441 -4.98 -18.47 11.35
C LEU A 441 -3.79 -18.62 12.31
N LEU A 442 -2.91 -19.59 12.02
CA LEU A 442 -1.69 -19.90 12.75
C LEU A 442 -0.50 -19.61 11.83
N ILE A 443 0.45 -18.82 12.32
CA ILE A 443 1.65 -18.42 11.58
C ILE A 443 2.87 -18.90 12.39
N LEU A 444 3.68 -19.79 11.82
CA LEU A 444 4.92 -20.31 12.43
C LEU A 444 6.13 -19.91 11.60
N GLY A 445 7.22 -19.52 12.24
CA GLY A 445 8.47 -19.15 11.56
C GLY A 445 9.21 -18.06 12.35
N PRO A 446 10.11 -17.29 11.72
CA PRO A 446 10.62 -16.07 12.30
C PRO A 446 9.50 -15.02 12.33
N VAL A 447 8.79 -14.93 13.45
CA VAL A 447 7.97 -13.75 13.74
C VAL A 447 8.94 -12.58 13.89
N VAL A 448 9.11 -11.80 12.83
CA VAL A 448 9.73 -10.48 12.89
C VAL A 448 8.81 -9.61 13.75
N SER A 449 9.05 -9.60 15.06
CA SER A 449 8.47 -8.59 15.94
C SER A 449 8.80 -7.24 15.34
N ARG A 450 7.81 -6.36 15.10
CA ARG A 450 8.18 -4.98 14.78
C ARG A 450 8.83 -4.37 16.03
N PRO A 451 9.90 -3.56 15.88
CA PRO A 451 10.48 -2.87 17.02
C PRO A 451 9.38 -2.04 17.72
N VAL A 452 9.35 -2.00 19.04
CA VAL A 452 8.29 -1.31 19.79
C VAL A 452 8.75 0.11 20.08
N ALA A 453 8.20 1.09 19.34
CA ALA A 453 8.50 2.50 19.56
C ALA A 453 7.78 3.03 20.82
N VAL A 454 8.55 3.47 21.82
CA VAL A 454 8.03 4.05 23.07
C VAL A 454 8.63 5.44 23.27
N LEU A 455 7.82 6.47 23.04
CA LEU A 455 8.17 7.87 23.26
C LEU A 455 8.03 8.21 24.75
N GLY A 456 9.12 8.63 25.39
CA GLY A 456 9.15 9.28 26.69
C GLY A 456 9.29 10.79 26.53
N LEU A 457 8.33 11.54 27.08
CA LEU A 457 8.38 12.98 27.23
C LEU A 457 8.57 13.34 28.71
N PRO A 458 9.25 14.46 29.04
CA PRO A 458 9.36 14.93 30.41
C PRO A 458 8.02 15.48 30.92
N ALA A 459 7.85 15.45 32.24
CA ALA A 459 6.62 15.88 32.90
C ALA A 459 6.70 17.34 33.35
N GLY A 460 6.05 18.24 32.62
CA GLY A 460 5.97 19.66 32.97
C GLY A 460 5.45 20.54 31.83
N LEU A 461 5.34 21.83 32.12
CA LEU A 461 5.27 22.90 31.13
C LEU A 461 6.70 23.37 30.85
N ILE A 462 7.04 23.57 29.58
CA ILE A 462 8.39 23.95 29.12
C ILE A 462 8.35 25.43 28.71
N SER A 463 9.40 26.20 29.00
CA SER A 463 9.52 27.59 28.55
C SER A 463 10.17 27.68 27.15
N THR A 464 10.07 28.83 26.49
CA THR A 464 10.65 29.03 25.17
C THR A 464 12.18 28.93 25.24
N GLY A 465 12.84 28.41 24.20
CA GLY A 465 14.31 28.25 24.20
C GLY A 465 14.90 27.25 25.22
N GLU A 466 14.13 26.71 26.17
CA GLU A 466 14.56 25.69 27.12
C GLU A 466 14.93 24.38 26.40
N GLU A 467 16.10 23.80 26.72
CA GLU A 467 16.50 22.50 26.19
C GLU A 467 15.73 21.36 26.89
N VAL A 468 14.83 20.72 26.15
CA VAL A 468 14.03 19.60 26.61
C VAL A 468 14.53 18.28 26.03
N ALA A 469 14.80 17.30 26.92
CA ALA A 469 15.22 15.96 26.53
C ALA A 469 14.02 15.08 26.12
N VAL A 470 13.99 14.64 24.87
CA VAL A 470 13.01 13.67 24.33
C VAL A 470 13.67 12.28 24.32
N SER A 471 12.97 11.27 24.83
CA SER A 471 13.53 9.92 25.03
C SER A 471 12.81 8.85 24.21
N GLY A 472 13.59 7.92 23.66
CA GLY A 472 13.14 6.65 23.10
C GLY A 472 13.61 5.44 23.91
N ALA A 473 14.21 5.64 25.10
CA ALA A 473 14.98 4.62 25.82
C ALA A 473 14.21 3.35 26.22
N SER A 474 12.88 3.41 26.29
CA SER A 474 12.00 2.25 26.53
C SER A 474 11.62 1.47 25.26
N SER A 475 12.18 1.83 24.10
CA SER A 475 11.88 1.19 22.81
C SER A 475 12.74 -0.05 22.58
N THR A 476 12.13 -1.12 22.06
CA THR A 476 12.81 -2.39 21.76
C THR A 476 12.99 -2.63 20.26
N GLY A 477 14.00 -3.41 19.90
CA GLY A 477 14.24 -3.97 18.58
C GLY A 477 13.30 -5.14 18.26
N ALA A 478 13.45 -5.69 17.05
CA ALA A 478 12.66 -6.83 16.56
C ALA A 478 12.94 -8.15 17.32
N ASP A 479 14.05 -8.19 18.04
CA ASP A 479 14.59 -9.28 18.87
C ASP A 479 14.24 -9.16 20.36
N GLY A 480 13.62 -8.04 20.77
CA GLY A 480 13.37 -7.72 22.19
C GLY A 480 14.56 -7.14 22.95
N LEU A 481 15.71 -6.91 22.29
CA LEU A 481 16.79 -6.06 22.81
C LEU A 481 16.37 -4.57 22.68
N PRO A 482 17.15 -3.59 23.17
CA PRO A 482 16.84 -2.18 22.92
C PRO A 482 16.95 -1.82 21.42
N ALA A 483 16.12 -0.90 20.93
CA ALA A 483 16.16 -0.48 19.53
C ALA A 483 17.52 0.14 19.14
N ALA A 484 17.93 -0.06 17.87
CA ALA A 484 19.24 0.34 17.36
C ALA A 484 19.27 1.76 16.78
N PHE A 485 18.19 2.19 16.10
CA PHE A 485 18.09 3.50 15.46
C PHE A 485 16.77 4.20 15.79
N PHE A 486 16.85 5.52 15.96
CA PHE A 486 15.76 6.41 16.40
C PHE A 486 15.68 7.62 15.45
N LEU A 487 14.47 8.13 15.26
CA LEU A 487 14.17 9.37 14.54
C LEU A 487 13.06 10.10 15.30
N PHE A 488 13.40 11.23 15.91
CA PHE A 488 12.49 12.07 16.68
C PHE A 488 11.97 13.21 15.81
N ASP A 489 10.66 13.21 15.54
CA ASP A 489 9.90 14.28 14.89
C ASP A 489 9.37 15.20 16.00
N PHE A 490 9.89 16.42 16.09
CA PHE A 490 9.56 17.37 17.18
C PHE A 490 8.22 18.09 16.95
N GLY A 491 7.60 17.94 15.78
CA GLY A 491 6.29 18.51 15.47
C GLY A 491 6.27 20.03 15.22
N ASP A 492 7.42 20.72 15.29
CA ASP A 492 7.59 22.13 14.92
C ASP A 492 7.99 22.33 13.43
N GLY A 493 8.38 21.24 12.77
CA GLY A 493 8.94 21.23 11.41
C GLY A 493 10.38 20.70 11.33
N THR A 494 10.99 20.36 12.47
CA THR A 494 12.34 19.77 12.57
C THR A 494 12.31 18.33 13.08
N ASP A 495 13.36 17.58 12.77
CA ASP A 495 13.60 16.21 13.26
C ASP A 495 15.08 15.99 13.59
N SER A 496 15.38 14.95 14.38
CA SER A 496 16.74 14.62 14.84
C SER A 496 17.66 14.03 13.77
N GLY A 497 17.16 13.73 12.57
CA GLY A 497 17.72 12.72 11.70
C GLY A 497 17.70 11.31 12.32
N TRP A 498 18.18 10.32 11.58
CA TRP A 498 18.38 8.97 12.12
C TRP A 498 19.62 8.92 13.02
N THR A 499 19.41 8.73 14.33
CA THR A 499 20.47 8.64 15.34
C THR A 499 20.48 7.26 16.02
N GLY A 500 21.63 6.88 16.59
CA GLY A 500 21.75 5.74 17.51
C GLY A 500 21.52 6.12 18.99
N GLU A 501 21.35 7.41 19.28
CA GLU A 501 21.15 7.92 20.62
C GLU A 501 19.71 7.71 21.10
N ARG A 502 19.56 7.22 22.34
CA ARG A 502 18.26 6.86 22.91
C ARG A 502 17.49 8.03 23.51
N ALA A 503 18.10 9.20 23.58
CA ALA A 503 17.47 10.46 23.94
C ALA A 503 18.25 11.61 23.28
N VAL A 504 17.54 12.67 22.91
CA VAL A 504 18.09 13.88 22.27
C VAL A 504 17.50 15.13 22.93
N THR A 505 18.24 16.23 22.99
CA THR A 505 17.70 17.53 23.39
C THR A 505 17.22 18.31 22.17
N HIS A 506 16.17 19.12 22.37
CA HIS A 506 15.64 20.10 21.42
C HIS A 506 15.16 21.33 22.19
N SER A 507 15.05 22.48 21.54
CA SER A 507 14.44 23.67 22.16
C SER A 507 13.47 24.36 21.21
N TYR A 508 12.32 24.79 21.75
CA TYR A 508 11.24 25.34 20.94
C TYR A 508 11.30 26.86 20.95
N ALA A 509 11.53 27.46 19.79
CA ALA A 509 11.69 28.91 19.63
C ALA A 509 10.36 29.71 19.61
N ARG A 510 9.21 29.07 19.90
CA ARG A 510 7.89 29.70 19.99
C ARG A 510 6.97 28.95 20.95
N LYS A 511 6.14 29.68 21.69
CA LYS A 511 5.01 29.12 22.45
C LYS A 511 3.99 28.39 21.57
N GLY A 512 3.51 27.23 22.02
CA GLY A 512 2.57 26.37 21.28
C GLY A 512 2.50 24.94 21.84
N THR A 513 1.63 24.11 21.24
CA THR A 513 1.51 22.69 21.57
C THR A 513 2.10 21.85 20.42
N TYR A 514 3.17 21.10 20.69
CA TYR A 514 3.97 20.42 19.68
C TYR A 514 3.72 18.90 19.68
N PRO A 515 3.28 18.29 18.56
CA PRO A 515 2.86 16.89 18.48
C PRO A 515 4.05 15.93 18.22
N VAL A 516 4.95 15.82 19.20
CA VAL A 516 6.17 15.00 19.12
C VAL A 516 5.86 13.53 18.80
N SER A 517 6.65 12.91 17.92
CA SER A 517 6.59 11.47 17.67
C SER A 517 7.96 10.83 17.43
N LEU A 518 8.07 9.55 17.74
CA LEU A 518 9.28 8.75 17.54
C LEU A 518 9.03 7.67 16.48
N VAL A 519 9.94 7.55 15.51
CA VAL A 519 10.09 6.36 14.66
C VAL A 519 11.35 5.62 15.11
N VAL A 520 11.29 4.29 15.21
CA VAL A 520 12.46 3.44 15.46
C VAL A 520 12.70 2.50 14.30
N ARG A 521 13.95 2.05 14.12
CA ARG A 521 14.34 1.04 13.15
C ARG A 521 15.28 0.00 13.75
N ASP A 522 15.15 -1.24 13.29
CA ASP A 522 16.15 -2.28 13.52
C ASP A 522 17.31 -2.21 12.51
N GLU A 523 18.26 -3.14 12.64
CA GLU A 523 19.40 -3.28 11.73
C GLU A 523 18.99 -3.77 10.33
N ASN A 524 17.89 -4.53 10.22
CA ASN A 524 17.38 -5.10 8.97
C ASN A 524 16.61 -4.09 8.09
N GLY A 525 16.16 -2.97 8.68
CA GLY A 525 15.40 -1.93 8.01
C GLY A 525 13.93 -1.80 8.44
N THR A 526 13.43 -2.71 9.30
CA THR A 526 12.05 -2.73 9.81
C THR A 526 11.77 -1.50 10.66
N GLN A 527 10.68 -0.78 10.38
CA GLN A 527 10.31 0.45 11.09
C GLN A 527 9.02 0.33 11.89
N SER A 528 8.92 1.16 12.94
CA SER A 528 7.74 1.27 13.79
C SER A 528 7.65 2.70 14.37
N ARG A 529 6.44 3.18 14.68
CA ARG A 529 6.20 4.56 15.12
C ARG A 529 5.36 4.59 16.39
N ALA A 530 5.79 5.40 17.36
CA ALA A 530 5.11 5.61 18.62
C ALA A 530 3.82 6.43 18.42
N CYS A 531 2.88 6.32 19.35
CA CYS A 531 1.80 7.28 19.47
C CYS A 531 2.37 8.70 19.66
N ARG A 532 1.71 9.70 19.08
CA ARG A 532 2.07 11.11 19.29
C ARG A 532 1.89 11.49 20.75
N GLY A 533 2.95 12.00 21.36
CA GLY A 533 2.87 12.80 22.57
C GLY A 533 2.61 14.26 22.21
N PHE A 534 2.37 15.08 23.22
CA PHE A 534 2.23 16.53 23.07
C PHE A 534 3.08 17.21 24.13
N LEU A 535 3.93 18.14 23.71
CA LEU A 535 4.61 19.08 24.61
C LEU A 535 3.89 20.41 24.56
N GLU A 536 3.69 21.03 25.72
CA GLU A 536 3.12 22.38 25.84
C GLU A 536 4.22 23.36 26.23
N VAL A 537 4.55 24.24 25.28
CA VAL A 537 5.59 25.26 25.41
C VAL A 537 4.90 26.61 25.64
N ARG A 538 5.23 27.25 26.75
CA ARG A 538 4.80 28.61 27.09
C ARG A 538 5.96 29.58 26.85
N ASN A 539 5.63 30.86 26.69
CA ASN A 539 6.60 31.93 26.92
C ASN A 539 6.42 32.38 28.37
N ASP A 540 7.52 32.66 29.08
CA ASP A 540 7.43 33.39 30.33
C ASP A 540 7.11 34.87 30.04
N ARG A 541 7.52 35.77 30.92
CA ARG A 541 7.38 37.21 30.72
C ARG A 541 8.66 37.92 31.12
N PRO A 542 9.06 38.97 30.38
CA PRO A 542 10.17 39.79 30.77
C PRO A 542 9.87 40.50 32.09
N SER A 543 10.92 40.79 32.81
CA SER A 543 10.93 41.66 33.98
C SER A 543 11.55 42.99 33.58
N VAL A 544 11.06 44.09 34.16
CA VAL A 544 11.66 45.43 33.98
C VAL A 544 11.57 46.22 35.28
N SER A 545 12.67 46.89 35.62
CA SER A 545 12.75 47.89 36.67
C SER A 545 13.10 49.26 36.09
N LEU A 546 12.61 50.31 36.74
CA LEU A 546 12.95 51.69 36.44
C LEU A 546 14.12 52.16 37.30
N ASP A 547 14.97 52.99 36.72
CA ASP A 547 16.01 53.77 37.38
C ASP A 547 15.83 55.23 36.97
N ILE A 548 15.00 55.96 37.71
CA ILE A 548 14.62 57.35 37.42
C ILE A 548 14.85 58.24 38.65
N PRO A 549 15.17 59.53 38.49
CA PRO A 549 15.23 60.46 39.61
C PRO A 549 13.86 60.63 40.27
N VAL A 550 13.86 60.85 41.59
CA VAL A 550 12.63 61.15 42.36
C VAL A 550 12.15 62.59 42.12
N GLU A 551 13.09 63.51 41.93
CA GLU A 551 12.83 64.93 41.64
C GLU A 551 13.77 65.45 40.53
N CYS A 552 13.28 66.39 39.73
CA CYS A 552 14.10 67.17 38.79
C CYS A 552 13.60 68.62 38.70
N LEU A 553 14.29 69.46 37.94
CA LEU A 553 13.86 70.84 37.67
C LEU A 553 13.22 70.93 36.28
N ALA A 554 12.15 71.72 36.15
CA ALA A 554 11.59 72.09 34.86
C ALA A 554 12.68 72.74 33.98
N GLY A 555 12.65 72.45 32.68
CA GLY A 555 13.66 72.92 31.73
C GLY A 555 15.07 72.31 31.90
N GLN A 556 15.23 71.25 32.71
CA GLN A 556 16.46 70.46 32.80
C GLN A 556 16.22 69.01 32.33
N PRO A 557 17.23 68.32 31.77
CA PRO A 557 17.09 66.92 31.39
C PRO A 557 17.05 66.00 32.62
N ALA A 558 15.96 65.24 32.75
CA ALA A 558 15.88 64.07 33.60
C ALA A 558 16.50 62.87 32.85
N ALA A 559 17.44 62.18 33.48
CA ALA A 559 17.98 60.93 32.99
C ALA A 559 17.03 59.78 33.35
N LEU A 560 16.45 59.14 32.34
CA LEU A 560 15.53 58.02 32.49
C LEU A 560 16.25 56.71 32.13
N GLY A 561 16.41 55.85 33.12
CA GLY A 561 16.99 54.52 33.00
C GLY A 561 15.94 53.43 33.21
N ALA A 562 16.20 52.27 32.62
CA ALA A 562 15.48 51.04 32.91
C ALA A 562 16.43 49.85 32.73
N ALA A 563 16.25 48.82 33.54
CA ALA A 563 16.92 47.53 33.38
C ALA A 563 15.84 46.47 33.13
N ALA A 564 16.04 45.63 32.12
CA ALA A 564 15.09 44.57 31.79
C ALA A 564 15.82 43.24 31.57
N PHE A 565 15.18 42.16 31.96
CA PHE A 565 15.70 40.79 31.88
C PHE A 565 14.54 39.85 31.56
N ASP A 566 14.76 38.97 30.59
CA ASP A 566 13.79 37.96 30.17
C ASP A 566 14.33 36.55 30.51
N PRO A 567 13.57 35.68 31.20
CA PRO A 567 14.10 34.38 31.65
C PRO A 567 14.38 33.39 30.52
N ASP A 568 13.62 33.47 29.42
CA ASP A 568 13.54 32.45 28.37
C ASP A 568 13.73 33.01 26.94
N GLY A 569 14.14 34.27 26.81
CA GLY A 569 14.24 34.99 25.53
C GLY A 569 15.15 36.23 25.57
N LEU A 570 14.85 37.20 24.70
CA LEU A 570 15.54 38.49 24.62
C LEU A 570 14.53 39.65 24.58
N VAL A 571 14.80 40.71 25.35
CA VAL A 571 14.05 41.98 25.22
C VAL A 571 14.46 42.68 23.93
N VAL A 572 13.58 42.69 22.93
CA VAL A 572 13.84 43.23 21.58
C VAL A 572 13.27 44.63 21.34
N LEU A 573 12.41 45.12 22.23
CA LEU A 573 11.80 46.44 22.12
C LEU A 573 11.57 47.07 23.49
N TYR A 574 12.05 48.31 23.63
CA TYR A 574 11.70 49.22 24.70
C TYR A 574 10.80 50.32 24.13
N GLU A 575 9.75 50.67 24.87
CA GLU A 575 8.80 51.73 24.57
C GLU A 575 8.68 52.60 25.84
N TRP A 576 8.85 53.92 25.74
CA TRP A 576 8.66 54.84 26.87
C TRP A 576 7.47 55.76 26.62
N ASP A 577 6.69 55.95 27.67
CA ASP A 577 5.64 56.94 27.91
C ASP A 577 6.23 57.90 28.95
N PHE A 578 6.40 59.19 28.63
CA PHE A 578 7.15 60.11 29.50
C PHE A 578 6.28 60.84 30.53
N ASP A 579 4.98 61.04 30.29
CA ASP A 579 4.10 61.79 31.19
C ASP A 579 3.10 60.92 31.97
N GLY A 580 2.75 59.75 31.43
CA GLY A 580 1.84 58.76 32.00
C GLY A 580 0.42 58.78 31.40
N ASP A 581 0.21 59.39 30.22
CA ASP A 581 -1.12 59.42 29.57
C ASP A 581 -1.52 58.10 28.87
N GLY A 582 -0.54 57.25 28.54
CA GLY A 582 -0.71 55.93 27.94
C GLY A 582 -0.32 55.81 26.46
N ASP A 583 -0.03 56.92 25.76
CA ASP A 583 0.68 56.91 24.48
C ASP A 583 2.21 56.84 24.71
N TYR A 584 2.93 56.21 23.78
CA TYR A 584 4.35 55.88 23.96
C TYR A 584 5.23 56.75 23.06
N ASP A 585 5.66 57.90 23.60
CA ASP A 585 6.50 58.91 22.97
C ASP A 585 7.74 58.39 22.24
N TRP A 586 8.39 57.36 22.80
CA TRP A 586 9.67 56.86 22.32
C TRP A 586 9.66 55.33 22.19
N SER A 587 10.35 54.82 21.16
CA SER A 587 10.60 53.38 21.02
C SER A 587 11.97 53.08 20.41
N GLY A 588 12.56 51.94 20.78
CA GLY A 588 13.85 51.50 20.27
C GLY A 588 14.21 50.08 20.67
N GLY A 589 15.00 49.39 19.83
CA GLY A 589 15.44 48.00 20.08
C GLY A 589 16.55 47.84 21.12
N SER A 590 17.06 48.94 21.67
CA SER A 590 18.06 48.97 22.75
C SER A 590 18.02 50.35 23.43
N LEU A 591 18.15 50.41 24.75
CA LEU A 591 18.20 51.68 25.48
C LEU A 591 19.53 52.43 25.23
N PRO A 592 19.51 53.73 24.88
CA PRO A 592 20.68 54.59 25.01
C PRO A 592 20.93 54.89 26.49
N ALA A 593 22.20 54.94 26.90
CA ALA A 593 22.57 55.10 28.30
C ALA A 593 22.95 56.56 28.65
N PRO A 594 22.19 57.27 29.51
CA PRO A 594 20.76 57.12 29.79
C PRO A 594 19.88 57.86 28.74
N LEU A 595 18.57 57.64 28.77
CA LEU A 595 17.62 58.35 27.92
C LEU A 595 17.23 59.68 28.57
N ASN A 596 17.65 60.82 28.01
CA ASN A 596 17.36 62.14 28.58
C ASN A 596 16.03 62.71 28.03
N HIS A 597 15.11 63.09 28.92
CA HIS A 597 13.87 63.82 28.60
C HIS A 597 13.81 65.14 29.40
N THR A 598 13.19 66.19 28.86
CA THR A 598 13.06 67.49 29.53
C THR A 598 11.60 67.89 29.70
N TYR A 599 11.18 68.11 30.94
CA TYR A 599 9.82 68.50 31.30
C TYR A 599 9.71 70.03 31.40
N ASP A 600 8.88 70.65 30.55
CA ASP A 600 8.74 72.13 30.49
C ASP A 600 7.83 72.72 31.59
N ARG A 601 7.05 71.88 32.30
CA ARG A 601 6.12 72.33 33.34
C ARG A 601 6.35 71.59 34.65
N ASN A 602 6.24 72.31 35.76
CA ASN A 602 6.29 71.72 37.09
C ASN A 602 4.99 70.93 37.40
N GLY A 603 5.13 69.79 38.07
CA GLY A 603 4.06 68.84 38.34
C GLY A 603 4.60 67.46 38.69
N THR A 604 3.71 66.52 39.02
CA THR A 604 4.06 65.10 39.19
C THR A 604 3.71 64.36 37.90
N TYR A 605 4.70 63.71 37.29
CA TYR A 605 4.55 62.89 36.10
C TYR A 605 4.69 61.40 36.46
N ARG A 606 4.14 60.51 35.64
CA ARG A 606 4.23 59.05 35.84
C ARG A 606 4.92 58.35 34.67
N PRO A 607 6.21 58.66 34.39
CA PRO A 607 6.93 58.02 33.29
C PRO A 607 6.91 56.49 33.45
N ALA A 608 6.59 55.82 32.35
CA ALA A 608 6.44 54.38 32.27
C ALA A 608 7.27 53.81 31.11
N VAL A 609 7.90 52.66 31.38
CA VAL A 609 8.61 51.88 30.37
C VAL A 609 7.87 50.57 30.15
N ARG A 610 7.59 50.26 28.88
CA ARG A 610 7.08 48.97 28.43
C ARG A 610 8.16 48.25 27.66
N VAL A 611 8.39 47.00 28.00
CA VAL A 611 9.30 46.11 27.29
C VAL A 611 8.53 44.99 26.59
N THR A 612 9.02 44.56 25.43
CA THR A 612 8.52 43.41 24.68
C THR A 612 9.66 42.45 24.37
N ASP A 613 9.45 41.16 24.62
CA ASP A 613 10.39 40.09 24.27
C ASP A 613 10.27 39.65 22.78
N ASP A 614 11.15 38.75 22.33
CA ASP A 614 11.15 38.20 20.98
C ASP A 614 9.95 37.27 20.67
N ASN A 615 9.19 36.88 21.70
CA ASN A 615 7.99 36.05 21.63
C ASN A 615 6.67 36.84 21.80
N GLY A 616 6.74 38.16 21.98
CA GLY A 616 5.63 39.08 22.16
C GLY A 616 4.95 39.08 23.55
N SER A 617 5.52 38.55 24.64
CA SER A 617 5.02 38.97 25.98
C SER A 617 5.47 40.41 26.27
N LYS A 618 4.71 41.12 27.10
CA LYS A 618 5.04 42.49 27.52
C LYS A 618 5.04 42.63 29.04
N ALA A 619 5.92 43.49 29.54
CA ALA A 619 5.94 43.95 30.92
C ALA A 619 6.07 45.48 30.97
N VAL A 620 5.57 46.07 32.05
CA VAL A 620 5.54 47.53 32.26
C VAL A 620 6.00 47.84 33.68
N ALA A 621 6.85 48.86 33.80
CA ALA A 621 7.13 49.52 35.07
C ALA A 621 6.81 51.02 34.94
N SER A 622 6.29 51.63 36.01
CA SER A 622 5.91 53.04 36.09
C SER A 622 6.38 53.66 37.40
N GLY A 623 6.95 54.86 37.36
CA GLY A 623 7.42 55.58 38.55
C GLY A 623 6.60 56.84 38.85
N GLU A 624 7.04 57.60 39.85
CA GLU A 624 6.59 58.98 40.08
C GLU A 624 7.81 59.90 40.04
N LEU A 625 7.74 60.95 39.21
CA LEU A 625 8.77 61.97 39.08
C LEU A 625 8.17 63.33 39.44
N LEU A 626 8.75 64.01 40.42
CA LEU A 626 8.37 65.37 40.81
C LEU A 626 9.21 66.40 40.05
N VAL A 627 8.60 67.08 39.07
CA VAL A 627 9.22 68.20 38.36
C VAL A 627 8.96 69.49 39.16
N LEU A 628 10.01 70.03 39.76
CA LEU A 628 9.99 71.28 40.51
C LEU A 628 10.15 72.49 39.58
N PRO A 629 9.61 73.68 39.94
CA PRO A 629 9.79 74.88 39.12
C PRO A 629 11.25 75.34 39.05
N GLU A 630 11.60 76.03 37.96
CA GLU A 630 12.94 76.59 37.74
C GLU A 630 13.46 77.38 38.95
N ARG A 631 14.68 77.06 39.40
CA ARG A 631 15.38 77.87 40.41
C ARG A 631 15.88 79.16 39.79
N ARG A 632 15.20 80.28 40.06
CA ARG A 632 15.81 81.61 39.85
C ARG A 632 17.10 81.71 40.68
N PRO A 633 18.22 82.17 40.12
CA PRO A 633 19.49 82.23 40.85
C PRO A 633 19.45 83.28 41.96
N ALA A 634 19.86 82.89 43.17
CA ALA A 634 20.17 83.82 44.26
C ALA A 634 21.55 84.45 44.04
N VAL A 635 21.69 85.75 44.33
CA VAL A 635 22.89 86.52 43.97
C VAL A 635 23.80 86.75 45.18
N THR A 636 24.85 85.91 45.30
CA THR A 636 26.09 86.12 46.07
C THR A 636 27.16 85.14 45.55
N GLY A 637 28.49 85.36 45.64
CA GLY A 637 29.21 86.58 46.03
C GLY A 637 30.65 86.32 46.49
N SER A 638 31.64 86.54 45.61
CA SER A 638 33.09 86.69 45.89
C SER A 638 33.91 85.50 46.47
N GLY A 639 35.00 85.10 45.77
CA GLY A 639 36.16 84.42 46.39
C GLY A 639 36.84 83.33 45.54
N GLY A 640 38.16 83.44 45.35
CA GLY A 640 39.07 82.39 44.83
C GLY A 640 40.45 82.49 45.53
N PRO A 641 41.57 81.92 45.02
CA PRO A 641 41.76 81.18 43.76
C PRO A 641 42.31 79.72 43.96
N PRO A 642 43.50 79.27 43.47
CA PRO A 642 43.60 78.17 42.47
C PRO A 642 44.39 76.91 42.93
N ILE A 643 44.84 76.05 41.97
CA ILE A 643 45.76 74.87 42.10
C ILE A 643 45.01 73.57 42.50
N SER A 644 45.32 72.31 42.08
CA SER A 644 46.44 71.64 41.36
C SER A 644 45.98 70.43 40.49
N LEU A 645 46.87 69.90 39.63
CA LEU A 645 46.85 68.53 39.05
C LEU A 645 47.65 67.54 39.93
N PRO A 646 47.34 66.22 39.90
CA PRO A 646 48.18 65.25 39.16
C PRO A 646 47.30 64.20 38.39
N ALA A 647 47.72 63.36 37.42
CA ALA A 647 48.93 62.54 37.19
C ALA A 647 49.11 61.39 38.22
N ALA A 648 49.51 60.14 37.92
CA ALA A 648 49.64 59.32 36.68
C ALA A 648 49.37 57.83 37.12
N ALA A 649 49.49 56.72 36.35
CA ALA A 649 50.02 56.33 35.03
C ALA A 649 49.17 55.12 34.53
N ALA A 650 48.97 54.76 33.26
CA ALA A 650 49.78 54.72 32.03
C ALA A 650 50.59 53.40 31.81
N SER A 651 50.08 52.51 30.94
CA SER A 651 50.81 51.49 30.14
C SER A 651 49.84 50.70 29.24
N VAL A 652 50.15 50.29 27.99
CA VAL A 652 51.24 50.74 27.09
C VAL A 652 50.92 50.38 25.61
N SER A 653 51.22 51.27 24.66
CA SER A 653 51.59 51.00 23.23
C SER A 653 50.60 50.31 22.24
N LEU A 654 50.64 50.53 20.92
CA LEU A 654 51.37 51.52 20.08
C LEU A 654 50.60 51.83 18.76
N VAL A 655 50.73 53.08 18.28
CA VAL A 655 50.86 53.55 16.87
C VAL A 655 50.42 52.59 15.74
N THR A 656 49.39 52.83 14.91
CA THR A 656 49.00 53.97 14.02
C THR A 656 49.89 54.25 12.79
N LEU A 657 49.30 54.06 11.59
CA LEU A 657 49.70 54.64 10.29
C LEU A 657 51.06 54.18 9.67
N ALA A 658 51.21 54.07 8.34
CA ALA A 658 50.26 54.25 7.24
C ALA A 658 50.63 53.46 5.96
N ALA A 659 49.67 53.43 5.03
CA ALA A 659 49.83 53.46 3.56
C ALA A 659 50.34 52.21 2.79
N LEU A 660 49.42 51.70 1.95
CA LEU A 660 49.61 51.11 0.61
C LEU A 660 50.72 50.06 0.39
N GLY A 661 50.31 48.79 0.26
CA GLY A 661 51.20 47.69 -0.19
C GLY A 661 50.54 46.51 -0.90
N ALA A 662 49.24 46.26 -0.73
CA ALA A 662 48.48 45.28 -1.51
C ALA A 662 46.97 45.65 -1.53
N GLY A 663 46.21 45.46 -2.61
CA GLY A 663 46.58 44.90 -3.92
C GLY A 663 45.76 43.66 -4.30
N LEU A 664 44.43 43.81 -4.44
CA LEU A 664 43.54 42.84 -5.09
C LEU A 664 43.57 41.39 -4.56
N SER A 665 42.88 41.11 -3.45
CA SER A 665 42.39 39.74 -3.12
C SER A 665 41.19 39.66 -2.17
N LEU A 666 40.84 40.72 -1.43
CA LEU A 666 39.71 40.70 -0.48
C LEU A 666 38.72 41.85 -0.73
N THR A 667 37.74 41.59 -1.60
CA THR A 667 36.46 42.31 -1.61
C THR A 667 35.32 41.30 -1.71
N GLU A 668 34.30 41.45 -0.85
CA GLU A 668 33.16 40.53 -0.75
C GLU A 668 32.43 40.31 -2.09
N PHE A 669 32.42 41.34 -2.95
CA PHE A 669 31.84 41.30 -4.29
C PHE A 669 32.37 40.16 -5.19
N GLY A 670 33.61 39.70 -4.95
CA GLY A 670 34.19 38.53 -5.62
C GLY A 670 33.60 37.20 -5.14
N LYS A 671 33.40 37.03 -3.83
CA LYS A 671 32.83 35.81 -3.23
C LYS A 671 31.41 35.56 -3.74
N TYR A 672 30.55 36.59 -3.70
CA TYR A 672 29.14 36.44 -4.07
C TYR A 672 28.92 36.14 -5.56
N ARG A 673 29.80 36.61 -6.46
CA ARG A 673 29.74 36.24 -7.88
C ARG A 673 30.19 34.80 -8.17
N LEU A 674 31.12 34.24 -7.39
CA LEU A 674 31.51 32.84 -7.54
C LEU A 674 30.41 31.89 -7.00
N LEU A 675 29.80 32.23 -5.86
CA LEU A 675 28.67 31.47 -5.32
C LEU A 675 27.46 31.47 -6.27
N THR A 676 27.07 32.63 -6.81
CA THR A 676 25.89 32.71 -7.71
C THR A 676 26.06 31.93 -9.02
N LEU A 677 27.27 31.87 -9.59
CA LEU A 677 27.54 31.05 -10.77
C LEU A 677 27.47 29.54 -10.52
N LEU A 678 27.73 29.08 -9.29
CA LEU A 678 27.65 27.67 -8.91
C LEU A 678 26.25 27.27 -8.39
N LEU A 679 25.57 28.16 -7.68
CA LEU A 679 24.32 27.83 -6.97
C LEU A 679 23.05 28.06 -7.79
N VAL A 680 23.00 28.96 -8.78
CA VAL A 680 21.75 29.24 -9.52
C VAL A 680 21.14 27.99 -10.19
N PRO A 681 21.91 27.08 -10.84
CA PRO A 681 21.36 25.83 -11.37
C PRO A 681 20.82 24.85 -10.31
N LEU A 682 21.30 24.97 -9.06
CA LEU A 682 20.91 24.13 -7.92
C LEU A 682 19.68 24.71 -7.21
N TYR A 683 19.66 26.03 -7.00
CA TYR A 683 18.65 26.79 -6.28
C TYR A 683 17.28 26.76 -6.99
N VAL A 684 17.27 26.70 -8.33
CA VAL A 684 16.06 26.50 -9.15
C VAL A 684 15.45 25.10 -8.99
N ARG A 685 16.22 24.11 -8.49
CA ARG A 685 15.69 22.82 -8.03
C ARG A 685 15.21 22.89 -6.59
N LEU A 686 16.08 23.27 -5.64
CA LEU A 686 15.73 23.29 -4.21
C LEU A 686 14.42 24.04 -3.91
N LYS A 687 14.17 25.19 -4.56
CA LYS A 687 12.93 25.95 -4.34
C LYS A 687 11.63 25.23 -4.72
N LYS A 688 11.66 24.16 -5.53
CA LYS A 688 10.45 23.37 -5.79
C LYS A 688 10.13 22.39 -4.67
N ASP A 689 11.18 21.89 -4.02
CA ASP A 689 11.07 20.96 -2.90
C ASP A 689 10.69 21.75 -1.62
N GLU A 690 11.35 22.89 -1.38
CA GLU A 690 11.10 23.85 -0.28
C GLU A 690 9.64 24.39 -0.23
N VAL A 691 8.92 24.36 -1.35
CA VAL A 691 7.49 24.71 -1.41
C VAL A 691 6.60 23.59 -0.86
N LEU A 692 7.05 22.33 -0.86
CA LEU A 692 6.29 21.18 -0.35
C LEU A 692 6.54 20.90 1.14
N ASP A 693 7.63 21.41 1.73
CA ASP A 693 8.00 21.27 3.15
C ASP A 693 6.87 21.63 4.12
N ASN A 694 6.00 22.58 3.73
CA ASN A 694 4.75 22.77 4.45
C ASN A 694 3.85 21.55 4.23
N TYR A 695 3.79 20.67 5.23
CA TYR A 695 3.04 19.41 5.24
C TYR A 695 1.63 19.48 4.63
N LEU A 696 0.87 20.56 4.87
CA LEU A 696 -0.46 20.74 4.27
C LEU A 696 -0.41 21.08 2.78
N ARG A 697 0.56 21.89 2.34
CA ARG A 697 0.83 22.14 0.92
C ARG A 697 1.30 20.85 0.22
N GLY A 698 2.17 20.07 0.86
CA GLY A 698 2.56 18.72 0.43
C GLY A 698 1.38 17.76 0.30
N LYS A 699 0.51 17.66 1.32
CA LYS A 699 -0.71 16.83 1.33
C LYS A 699 -1.66 17.20 0.18
N ILE A 700 -1.88 18.49 -0.06
CA ILE A 700 -2.72 19.00 -1.16
C ILE A 700 -2.10 18.68 -2.53
N HIS A 701 -0.80 18.93 -2.71
CA HIS A 701 -0.09 18.62 -3.97
C HIS A 701 -0.08 17.12 -4.28
N GLY A 702 0.18 16.28 -3.27
CA GLY A 702 0.11 14.82 -3.39
C GLY A 702 -1.29 14.33 -3.76
N TYR A 703 -2.34 14.87 -3.13
CA TYR A 703 -3.72 14.54 -3.47
C TYR A 703 -4.08 14.90 -4.92
N ILE A 704 -3.67 16.08 -5.40
CA ILE A 704 -3.91 16.54 -6.79
C ILE A 704 -3.08 15.73 -7.79
N THR A 705 -1.90 15.24 -7.38
CA THR A 705 -1.06 14.36 -8.20
C THR A 705 -1.69 12.97 -8.35
N ALA A 706 -2.32 12.45 -7.28
CA ALA A 706 -3.06 11.19 -7.30
C ALA A 706 -4.44 11.29 -7.98
N ASN A 707 -5.12 12.45 -7.84
CA ASN A 707 -6.47 12.71 -8.36
C ASN A 707 -6.45 13.92 -9.31
N PRO A 708 -5.79 13.83 -10.48
CA PRO A 708 -5.66 14.95 -11.41
C PRO A 708 -7.03 15.33 -12.00
N GLY A 709 -7.40 16.59 -11.85
CA GLY A 709 -8.67 17.13 -12.31
C GLY A 709 -9.78 17.11 -11.25
N ASP A 710 -9.47 16.95 -9.96
CA ASP A 710 -10.48 17.05 -8.91
C ASP A 710 -10.82 18.53 -8.58
N HIS A 711 -12.01 18.78 -8.02
CA HIS A 711 -12.50 20.14 -7.75
C HIS A 711 -12.33 20.57 -6.28
N TYR A 712 -12.25 21.90 -6.05
CA TYR A 712 -11.99 22.53 -4.74
C TYR A 712 -12.68 21.86 -3.53
N ASN A 713 -13.99 21.58 -3.62
CA ASN A 713 -14.74 20.96 -2.53
C ASN A 713 -14.27 19.51 -2.25
N SER A 714 -14.00 18.70 -3.27
CA SER A 714 -13.46 17.33 -3.08
C SER A 714 -12.12 17.37 -2.36
N ILE A 715 -11.21 18.25 -2.82
CA ILE A 715 -9.87 18.41 -2.24
C ILE A 715 -9.98 18.86 -0.77
N ARG A 716 -10.95 19.72 -0.44
CA ARG A 716 -11.23 20.12 0.94
C ARG A 716 -11.75 18.96 1.78
N ASP A 717 -12.81 18.30 1.30
CA ASP A 717 -13.59 17.32 2.05
C ASP A 717 -12.81 16.00 2.23
N ALA A 718 -12.08 15.55 1.21
CA ALA A 718 -11.24 14.35 1.28
C ALA A 718 -9.92 14.53 2.05
N LEU A 719 -9.53 15.77 2.36
CA LEU A 719 -8.34 16.07 3.18
C LEU A 719 -8.68 16.60 4.58
N GLU A 720 -9.97 16.79 4.88
CA GLU A 720 -10.53 17.34 6.12
C GLU A 720 -10.00 18.74 6.48
N LEU A 721 -9.83 19.61 5.47
CA LEU A 721 -9.21 20.93 5.63
C LEU A 721 -10.23 22.08 5.65
N SER A 722 -9.88 23.21 6.27
CA SER A 722 -10.74 24.41 6.25
C SER A 722 -10.64 25.17 4.93
N ASN A 723 -11.70 25.90 4.56
CA ASN A 723 -11.75 26.66 3.29
C ASN A 723 -10.56 27.65 3.15
N GLY A 724 -10.18 28.35 4.23
CA GLY A 724 -9.06 29.30 4.22
C GLY A 724 -7.72 28.64 3.93
N ILE A 725 -7.46 27.48 4.56
CA ILE A 725 -6.25 26.66 4.34
C ILE A 725 -6.20 26.21 2.87
N VAL A 726 -7.25 25.54 2.38
CA VAL A 726 -7.26 25.00 1.00
C VAL A 726 -7.10 26.11 -0.03
N ALA A 727 -7.75 27.26 0.14
CA ALA A 727 -7.62 28.39 -0.77
C ALA A 727 -6.19 28.98 -0.79
N HIS A 728 -5.58 29.19 0.37
CA HIS A 728 -4.23 29.74 0.49
C HIS A 728 -3.16 28.81 -0.11
N HIS A 729 -3.22 27.51 0.22
CA HIS A 729 -2.24 26.54 -0.27
C HIS A 729 -2.40 26.24 -1.77
N LEU A 730 -3.63 26.16 -2.30
CA LEU A 730 -3.86 26.06 -3.75
C LEU A 730 -3.34 27.29 -4.49
N HIS A 731 -3.65 28.50 -4.02
CA HIS A 731 -3.14 29.73 -4.67
C HIS A 731 -1.62 29.78 -4.68
N THR A 732 -0.96 29.30 -3.62
CA THR A 732 0.51 29.20 -3.58
C THR A 732 1.02 28.15 -4.57
N LEU A 733 0.44 26.93 -4.59
CA LEU A 733 0.84 25.87 -5.52
C LEU A 733 0.67 26.26 -7.00
N GLU A 734 -0.33 27.09 -7.30
CA GLU A 734 -0.53 27.67 -8.63
C GLU A 734 0.52 28.75 -8.96
N ARG A 735 0.82 29.65 -8.01
CA ARG A 735 1.82 30.71 -8.19
C ARG A 735 3.23 30.18 -8.41
N GLU A 736 3.62 29.13 -7.69
CA GLU A 736 4.93 28.48 -7.83
C GLU A 736 4.98 27.46 -8.99
N GLY A 737 3.90 27.30 -9.76
CA GLY A 737 3.86 26.44 -10.95
C GLY A 737 4.03 24.94 -10.66
N LEU A 738 3.48 24.47 -9.53
CA LEU A 738 3.39 23.04 -9.18
C LEU A 738 2.00 22.46 -9.49
N VAL A 739 0.96 23.29 -9.37
CA VAL A 739 -0.43 22.98 -9.76
C VAL A 739 -0.87 23.95 -10.85
N GLN A 740 -1.70 23.47 -11.77
CA GLN A 740 -2.43 24.26 -12.76
C GLN A 740 -3.94 24.00 -12.60
N SER A 741 -4.79 24.91 -13.07
CA SER A 741 -6.25 24.70 -13.00
C SER A 741 -7.00 25.15 -14.24
N MET A 742 -8.12 24.46 -14.48
CA MET A 742 -9.06 24.69 -15.56
C MET A 742 -10.45 24.96 -14.98
N ARG A 743 -11.30 25.67 -15.73
CA ARG A 743 -12.72 25.87 -15.37
C ARG A 743 -13.58 24.79 -16.02
N ASP A 744 -14.36 24.09 -15.21
CA ASP A 744 -15.39 23.12 -15.60
C ASP A 744 -16.77 23.69 -15.24
N GLY A 745 -17.34 24.49 -16.14
CA GLY A 745 -18.63 25.14 -15.94
C GLY A 745 -18.69 26.00 -14.67
N MET A 746 -19.18 25.40 -13.57
CA MET A 746 -19.30 26.04 -12.25
C MET A 746 -18.07 25.80 -11.34
N TYR A 747 -17.23 24.80 -11.62
CA TYR A 747 -16.15 24.37 -10.74
C TYR A 747 -14.76 24.73 -11.27
N ARG A 748 -13.82 24.98 -10.36
CA ARG A 748 -12.37 25.06 -10.67
C ARG A 748 -11.75 23.70 -10.34
N ARG A 749 -11.05 23.12 -11.32
CA ARG A 749 -10.48 21.76 -11.26
C ARG A 749 -8.98 21.82 -11.40
N PHE A 750 -8.27 21.08 -10.56
CA PHE A 750 -6.82 21.25 -10.35
C PHE A 750 -6.06 20.02 -10.82
N PHE A 751 -4.94 20.23 -11.50
CA PHE A 751 -4.07 19.21 -12.08
C PHE A 751 -2.62 19.52 -11.69
N PRO A 752 -1.73 18.53 -11.58
CA PRO A 752 -0.30 18.82 -11.42
C PRO A 752 0.22 19.51 -12.69
N ALA A 753 1.20 20.40 -12.55
CA ALA A 753 1.73 21.23 -13.65
C ALA A 753 2.30 20.43 -14.84
N ASN A 754 2.67 19.16 -14.60
CA ASN A 754 3.22 18.24 -15.59
C ASN A 754 2.13 17.53 -16.43
N ALA A 755 0.86 17.57 -16.01
CA ALA A 755 -0.21 16.87 -16.70
C ALA A 755 -0.52 17.52 -18.06
N ARG A 756 -0.76 16.69 -19.08
CA ARG A 756 -1.51 17.13 -20.26
C ARG A 756 -2.93 17.45 -19.80
N LEU A 757 -3.29 18.73 -19.82
CA LEU A 757 -4.69 19.12 -19.72
C LEU A 757 -5.47 18.44 -20.85
N PRO A 758 -6.63 17.82 -20.59
CA PRO A 758 -7.55 17.41 -21.65
C PRO A 758 -7.90 18.61 -22.54
N PRO A 759 -8.15 18.41 -23.86
CA PRO A 759 -8.74 19.47 -24.67
C PRO A 759 -10.08 19.90 -24.05
N GLU A 760 -10.42 21.19 -24.16
CA GLU A 760 -11.53 21.81 -23.39
C GLU A 760 -12.92 21.16 -23.61
N ASP A 761 -13.08 20.36 -24.66
CA ASP A 761 -14.31 19.59 -24.95
C ASP A 761 -14.40 18.20 -24.27
N GLU A 762 -13.31 17.60 -23.78
CA GLU A 762 -13.25 16.18 -23.34
C GLU A 762 -13.06 15.96 -21.83
N GLY A 763 -13.63 16.82 -21.00
CA GLY A 763 -14.01 16.44 -19.63
C GLY A 763 -15.45 15.91 -19.57
N HIS A 764 -15.97 15.64 -18.37
CA HIS A 764 -17.42 15.45 -18.12
C HIS A 764 -18.23 16.78 -18.27
N PHE A 765 -17.69 17.72 -19.04
CA PHE A 765 -17.72 19.18 -18.85
C PHE A 765 -18.91 19.88 -19.50
N ASN A 766 -19.87 19.14 -20.05
CA ASN A 766 -20.98 19.74 -20.77
C ASN A 766 -22.33 19.21 -20.32
N ILE A 767 -22.64 19.52 -19.07
CA ILE A 767 -23.96 19.43 -18.45
C ILE A 767 -25.06 20.07 -19.31
N GLN A 768 -24.74 21.12 -20.07
CA GLN A 768 -25.64 21.72 -21.06
C GLN A 768 -25.92 20.79 -22.25
N LYS A 769 -24.89 20.25 -22.95
CA LYS A 769 -25.05 19.21 -23.98
C LYS A 769 -25.86 18.00 -23.43
N ARG A 770 -25.60 17.56 -22.19
CA ARG A 770 -26.35 16.46 -21.52
C ARG A 770 -27.81 16.80 -21.21
N ILE A 771 -28.12 18.02 -20.77
CA ILE A 771 -29.49 18.50 -20.54
C ILE A 771 -30.23 18.59 -21.89
N VAL A 772 -29.63 19.18 -22.92
CA VAL A 772 -30.21 19.26 -24.27
C VAL A 772 -30.46 17.87 -24.84
N ALA A 773 -29.51 16.93 -24.73
CA ALA A 773 -29.70 15.55 -25.17
C ALA A 773 -30.83 14.84 -24.41
N THR A 774 -30.90 15.01 -23.08
CA THR A 774 -32.00 14.48 -22.26
C THR A 774 -33.36 15.03 -22.71
N ILE A 775 -33.45 16.32 -23.05
CA ILE A 775 -34.69 16.94 -23.55
C ILE A 775 -35.02 16.48 -24.97
N ARG A 776 -34.04 16.30 -25.88
CA ARG A 776 -34.27 15.72 -27.22
C ARG A 776 -34.84 14.30 -27.13
N GLN A 777 -34.31 13.49 -26.21
CA GLN A 777 -34.79 12.12 -25.96
C GLN A 777 -36.13 12.06 -25.20
N ASN A 778 -36.52 13.13 -24.51
CA ASN A 778 -37.72 13.18 -23.66
C ASN A 778 -38.45 14.54 -23.81
N PRO A 779 -39.05 14.87 -24.97
CA PRO A 779 -39.69 16.18 -25.16
C PRO A 779 -40.78 16.45 -24.13
N GLY A 780 -40.73 17.60 -23.46
CA GLY A 780 -41.68 17.99 -22.42
C GLY A 780 -41.37 17.47 -21.01
N ILE A 781 -40.22 16.84 -20.79
CA ILE A 781 -39.70 16.45 -19.46
C ILE A 781 -39.60 17.66 -18.51
N SER A 782 -39.82 17.44 -17.20
CA SER A 782 -39.72 18.50 -16.19
C SER A 782 -38.32 18.65 -15.60
N GLN A 783 -38.03 19.84 -15.07
CA GLN A 783 -36.73 20.19 -14.49
C GLN A 783 -36.28 19.21 -13.37
N LYS A 784 -37.21 18.66 -12.58
CA LYS A 784 -36.91 17.69 -11.51
C LYS A 784 -36.49 16.33 -12.08
N GLU A 785 -37.14 15.89 -13.15
CA GLU A 785 -36.83 14.62 -13.83
C GLU A 785 -35.50 14.74 -14.61
N ILE A 786 -35.20 15.91 -15.18
CA ILE A 786 -33.87 16.22 -15.76
C ILE A 786 -32.78 16.11 -14.67
N ALA A 787 -33.00 16.69 -13.48
CA ALA A 787 -32.04 16.59 -12.37
C ALA A 787 -31.75 15.14 -11.97
N GLN A 788 -32.78 14.30 -11.86
CA GLN A 788 -32.62 12.86 -11.58
C GLN A 788 -31.92 12.11 -12.73
N LYS A 789 -32.27 12.36 -14.00
CA LYS A 789 -31.65 11.67 -15.15
C LYS A 789 -30.21 12.11 -15.45
N VAL A 790 -29.85 13.37 -15.16
CA VAL A 790 -28.49 13.90 -15.39
C VAL A 790 -27.57 13.66 -14.18
N GLY A 791 -28.13 13.35 -13.00
CA GLY A 791 -27.38 13.01 -11.79
C GLY A 791 -26.84 14.23 -11.04
N VAL A 792 -27.63 15.30 -10.96
CA VAL A 792 -27.19 16.64 -10.50
C VAL A 792 -28.28 17.35 -9.70
N SER A 793 -27.91 18.37 -8.91
CA SER A 793 -28.87 19.06 -8.04
C SER A 793 -29.95 19.83 -8.82
N SER A 794 -31.16 19.94 -8.27
CA SER A 794 -32.24 20.73 -8.88
C SER A 794 -31.89 22.21 -9.06
N PRO A 795 -31.20 22.90 -8.11
CA PRO A 795 -30.65 24.23 -8.36
C PRO A 795 -29.68 24.30 -9.56
N THR A 796 -28.76 23.34 -9.68
CA THR A 796 -27.80 23.26 -10.80
C THR A 796 -28.53 23.15 -12.14
N VAL A 797 -29.54 22.28 -12.23
CA VAL A 797 -30.35 22.15 -13.46
C VAL A 797 -31.15 23.41 -13.77
N ASN A 798 -31.76 24.05 -12.77
CA ASN A 798 -32.51 25.29 -12.98
C ASN A 798 -31.61 26.41 -13.53
N TYR A 799 -30.38 26.55 -13.00
CA TYR A 799 -29.37 27.46 -13.54
C TYR A 799 -29.06 27.17 -15.01
N HIS A 800 -28.67 25.94 -15.37
CA HIS A 800 -28.32 25.63 -16.75
C HIS A 800 -29.51 25.68 -17.73
N ILE A 801 -30.74 25.39 -17.28
CA ILE A 801 -31.95 25.57 -18.09
C ILE A 801 -32.23 27.05 -18.37
N ASN A 802 -32.04 27.95 -17.40
CA ASN A 802 -32.16 29.38 -17.63
C ASN A 802 -31.10 29.90 -18.61
N VAL A 803 -29.85 29.41 -18.53
CA VAL A 803 -28.79 29.75 -19.50
C VAL A 803 -29.13 29.23 -20.90
N LEU A 804 -29.55 27.97 -21.03
CA LEU A 804 -29.95 27.37 -22.33
C LEU A 804 -31.17 28.05 -22.96
N ALA A 805 -32.14 28.49 -22.14
CA ALA A 805 -33.31 29.23 -22.60
C ALA A 805 -32.97 30.66 -23.02
N THR A 806 -32.08 31.33 -22.30
CA THR A 806 -31.55 32.65 -22.68
C THR A 806 -30.78 32.58 -24.01
N ALA A 807 -30.00 31.51 -24.20
CA ALA A 807 -29.32 31.19 -25.46
C ALA A 807 -30.25 30.62 -26.56
N ARG A 808 -31.58 30.60 -26.34
CA ARG A 808 -32.62 30.10 -27.26
C ARG A 808 -32.50 28.64 -27.71
N MET A 809 -31.59 27.85 -27.15
CA MET A 809 -31.43 26.41 -27.48
C MET A 809 -32.59 25.55 -26.97
N ILE A 810 -33.30 25.99 -25.92
CA ILE A 810 -34.49 25.32 -25.41
C ILE A 810 -35.61 26.34 -25.15
N ARG A 811 -36.86 25.90 -25.29
CA ARG A 811 -38.06 26.64 -24.84
C ARG A 811 -38.65 25.98 -23.60
N VAL A 812 -39.21 26.81 -22.73
CA VAL A 812 -39.68 26.41 -21.39
C VAL A 812 -41.13 26.85 -21.21
N GLU A 813 -42.04 25.89 -21.13
CA GLU A 813 -43.48 26.11 -21.07
C GLU A 813 -44.02 25.84 -19.66
N LYS A 814 -44.91 26.71 -19.15
CA LYS A 814 -45.57 26.53 -17.85
C LYS A 814 -46.95 25.91 -18.04
N TRP A 815 -47.12 24.67 -17.60
CA TRP A 815 -48.41 23.97 -17.57
C TRP A 815 -48.92 23.88 -16.13
N GLY A 816 -49.59 24.94 -15.67
CA GLY A 816 -50.04 25.09 -14.28
C GLY A 816 -48.85 25.07 -13.30
N ARG A 817 -48.85 24.12 -12.36
CA ARG A 817 -47.77 23.94 -11.36
C ARG A 817 -46.54 23.16 -11.88
N ARG A 818 -46.49 22.77 -13.16
CA ARG A 818 -45.35 22.03 -13.74
C ARG A 818 -44.72 22.80 -14.91
N THR A 819 -43.40 22.76 -14.97
CA THR A 819 -42.59 23.34 -16.06
C THR A 819 -42.16 22.23 -17.00
N ARG A 820 -42.39 22.39 -18.31
CA ARG A 820 -41.96 21.46 -19.37
C ARG A 820 -40.87 22.10 -20.22
N CYS A 821 -39.87 21.32 -20.62
CA CYS A 821 -38.78 21.78 -21.46
C CYS A 821 -38.80 21.08 -22.83
N TYR A 822 -38.53 21.82 -23.89
CA TYR A 822 -38.41 21.33 -25.27
C TYR A 822 -37.18 21.97 -25.93
N VAL A 823 -36.49 21.24 -26.81
CA VAL A 823 -35.40 21.83 -27.60
C VAL A 823 -36.01 22.70 -28.71
N VAL A 824 -35.35 23.81 -29.04
CA VAL A 824 -35.65 24.57 -30.25
C VAL A 824 -34.83 23.96 -31.38
N GLU A 825 -35.50 23.45 -32.40
CA GLU A 825 -34.85 22.99 -33.63
C GLU A 825 -34.63 24.19 -34.55
N ASP A 826 -33.44 24.30 -35.13
CA ASP A 826 -33.16 25.31 -36.14
C ASP A 826 -34.07 25.10 -37.35
N GLN A 827 -34.92 26.07 -37.65
CA GLN A 827 -35.52 26.14 -38.97
C GLN A 827 -34.40 26.37 -40.00
N PRO A 828 -34.40 25.67 -41.15
CA PRO A 828 -33.50 26.02 -42.23
C PRO A 828 -33.73 27.48 -42.62
N ARG A 829 -32.65 28.25 -42.74
CA ARG A 829 -32.73 29.54 -43.41
C ARG A 829 -33.01 29.27 -44.89
N ASN A 830 -33.96 30.01 -45.46
CA ASN A 830 -34.29 30.00 -46.90
C ASN A 830 -33.05 30.22 -47.77
#